data_AF-A0A2D0KJ70-F1
#
_entry.id   AF-A0A2D0KJ70-F1
#
_cell.length_a   1.000
_cell.length_b   1.000
_cell.length_c   1.000
_cell.angle_alpha   90.00
_cell.angle_beta   90.00
_cell.angle_gamma   90.00
#
_symmetry.space_group_name_H-M   'P 1'
#
loop_
_entity.id
_entity.type
_entity.pdbx_description
1 polymer ?
#
loop_
_entity_poly.entity_id
_entity_poly.type
_entity_poly.pdbx_seq_one_letter_code
_entity_poly.pdbx_strand_id
1 'polypeptide(L)'
;MKTIKLRTLAAFITAVGFIGNAHAEMASPMSLQQSMSSQQIVDLLSQLKVNFKVIDNQAGAHGTDCAILGADSAACNRVNITLSNGDQAINSSDWALYFHSIRQILKLDNDQYKITHITGDLHKLEPTKQFTGIKANEEIVLPIIGEYWQIYSTDFMPRWYATSGDATPKILANTDTENISEFLSDLKGEQWQRTTTDNNTLMTPENRFAKNQQVATISEDKLRGQIIPTPRELSVHSQDVDLSRGVKLELGGLSGETINVIRERFKARDIHLTDNGYRIATQINANQFTKPWRIKGAYLLEITTKGAQIIAFDQSGVFYGLQSLFSLLPANGMPKIATLTAKDAPRFEYRGVFLDVGRNFHSKEAVLRLLDQMSRYKLNKFHFHLSDDEGWRLEIPDLPELTEIGSQRCHDLSETQCLLPQLGSGPENNNMGSGYFSRQDYIDILNYAKARQIEVIPEIDIPAHARAAVMSMEARYKKLMAQGKEQEANEYRLLDQTDTSNTTSVQFYDRHSYLNPCMDSAKRFINKVISEIVAMHKEAGLPLNTWHFGGDEAKNIRLGAGYQDKNGTIVPDKGIINQKIEDKPWAKSQACQKMIAQGVIKDVDELASYFAIEVSKIVNAHGISTMQVWQDGLKQAKSAKDFATKQVTVNFWDTLYWGGYDSVNDWANKGYRVIVSSPDYVYLDMPYEVHPKERGYYWATRFNDEAKIFSFAPNNMPQNAETSVDRDGNHFNAHSNKRWPGAYGVSGQLWSETVRTDDQMEYMIYPRLLPLAERAWHQARWEQNYQQGREYKGGITHYVDTTLLQHDWERFANLIGQRELAKLDKDKISYRLPVPGGRIVSGTLEANIALPGMVIQYSLDNGKTWQDYNDRQRPHVSGNVKIRSVSTDGKRFSRIDEVKF
;
A
#
# COMPACT_ATOMS: atom_id res chain seq x y z
N MET A 1 -11.55 62.68 -6.06
CA MET A 1 -11.88 64.11 -6.24
C MET A 1 -13.08 64.25 -7.17
N LYS A 2 -14.16 64.91 -6.69
CA LYS A 2 -15.23 65.60 -7.45
C LYS A 2 -16.15 64.75 -8.37
N THR A 3 -17.35 64.37 -7.94
CA THR A 3 -18.69 65.07 -7.95
C THR A 3 -19.52 64.94 -9.24
N ILE A 4 -20.59 64.12 -9.14
CA ILE A 4 -22.04 64.42 -9.31
C ILE A 4 -22.47 65.46 -10.38
N LYS A 5 -23.42 65.08 -11.28
CA LYS A 5 -24.77 65.67 -11.35
C LYS A 5 -25.74 65.01 -12.37
N LEU A 6 -26.94 64.73 -11.85
CA LEU A 6 -28.23 64.49 -12.53
C LEU A 6 -28.62 65.61 -13.52
N ARG A 7 -29.44 65.25 -14.52
CA ARG A 7 -30.59 66.07 -14.95
C ARG A 7 -31.80 65.21 -15.35
N THR A 8 -32.93 65.60 -14.78
CA THR A 8 -34.31 65.19 -15.00
C THR A 8 -34.91 65.91 -16.22
N LEU A 9 -35.90 65.31 -16.89
CA LEU A 9 -37.02 66.06 -17.47
C LEU A 9 -38.28 65.18 -17.57
N ALA A 10 -39.42 65.76 -17.20
CA ALA A 10 -40.74 65.17 -17.17
C ALA A 10 -41.61 65.70 -18.33
N ALA A 11 -42.65 64.96 -18.72
CA ALA A 11 -43.84 65.51 -19.36
C ALA A 11 -45.07 64.61 -19.08
N PHE A 12 -46.17 65.27 -18.74
CA PHE A 12 -47.50 64.79 -18.32
C PHE A 12 -48.49 64.92 -19.48
N ILE A 13 -49.45 64.00 -19.68
CA ILE A 13 -50.83 64.30 -20.15
C ILE A 13 -51.84 63.32 -19.49
N THR A 14 -52.90 63.93 -18.93
CA THR A 14 -54.21 63.52 -18.35
C THR A 14 -55.04 62.52 -19.20
N ALA A 15 -55.84 61.54 -18.70
CA ALA A 15 -56.87 61.38 -17.65
C ALA A 15 -58.29 61.23 -18.25
N VAL A 16 -58.95 60.08 -18.02
CA VAL A 16 -60.42 59.94 -17.88
C VAL A 16 -60.68 58.76 -16.94
N GLY A 17 -61.49 58.98 -15.90
CA GLY A 17 -61.86 57.98 -14.90
C GLY A 17 -63.22 57.33 -15.16
N PHE A 18 -63.43 56.18 -14.49
CA PHE A 18 -64.74 55.69 -14.09
C PHE A 18 -64.58 55.03 -12.70
N ILE A 19 -65.44 55.44 -11.77
CA ILE A 19 -65.54 54.92 -10.40
C ILE A 19 -66.53 53.76 -10.40
N GLY A 20 -66.14 52.63 -9.81
CA GLY A 20 -67.02 51.53 -9.44
C GLY A 20 -66.47 50.87 -8.18
N ASN A 21 -67.08 51.16 -7.04
CA ASN A 21 -66.87 50.46 -5.77
C ASN A 21 -67.44 49.03 -5.87
N ALA A 22 -66.72 48.03 -5.35
CA ALA A 22 -67.24 47.10 -4.34
C ALA A 22 -66.36 45.84 -4.18
N HIS A 23 -65.99 45.61 -2.91
CA HIS A 23 -65.81 44.32 -2.24
C HIS A 23 -64.41 43.71 -2.24
N ALA A 24 -63.88 43.68 -1.01
CA ALA A 24 -62.68 43.01 -0.59
C ALA A 24 -62.87 41.48 -0.62
N GLU A 25 -61.99 40.79 -1.32
CA GLU A 25 -61.59 39.43 -0.97
C GLU A 25 -60.15 39.51 -0.46
N MET A 26 -59.98 39.21 0.84
CA MET A 26 -58.68 38.95 1.43
C MET A 26 -58.13 37.66 0.80
N ALA A 27 -57.30 37.79 -0.22
CA ALA A 27 -56.38 36.72 -0.59
C ALA A 27 -55.35 36.58 0.54
N SER A 28 -55.39 35.45 1.24
CA SER A 28 -54.35 35.01 2.17
C SER A 28 -52.97 35.18 1.53
N PRO A 29 -51.92 35.60 2.28
CA PRO A 29 -50.58 35.56 1.73
C PRO A 29 -50.23 34.09 1.54
N MET A 30 -50.27 33.63 0.29
CA MET A 30 -49.53 32.44 -0.11
C MET A 30 -48.08 32.70 0.31
N SER A 31 -47.63 31.99 1.32
CA SER A 31 -46.21 31.93 1.66
C SER A 31 -45.50 31.41 0.41
N LEU A 32 -44.87 32.32 -0.33
CA LEU A 32 -43.79 31.99 -1.24
C LEU A 32 -42.69 31.36 -0.37
N GLN A 33 -42.79 30.04 -0.14
CA GLN A 33 -41.68 29.25 0.37
C GLN A 33 -40.60 29.35 -0.70
N GLN A 34 -39.65 30.26 -0.49
CA GLN A 34 -38.53 30.47 -1.39
C GLN A 34 -37.78 29.14 -1.47
N SER A 35 -37.79 28.51 -2.66
CA SER A 35 -37.08 27.24 -2.86
C SER A 35 -35.60 27.46 -2.57
N MET A 36 -35.02 26.60 -1.72
CA MET A 36 -33.60 26.66 -1.41
C MET A 36 -32.77 26.54 -2.69
N SER A 37 -31.75 27.38 -2.83
CA SER A 37 -30.78 27.23 -3.91
C SER A 37 -29.95 25.95 -3.72
N SER A 38 -29.44 25.38 -4.81
CA SER A 38 -28.58 24.19 -4.77
C SER A 38 -27.36 24.37 -3.85
N GLN A 39 -26.78 25.56 -3.79
CA GLN A 39 -25.66 25.85 -2.88
C GLN A 39 -26.09 25.81 -1.41
N GLN A 40 -27.26 26.37 -1.07
CA GLN A 40 -27.80 26.26 0.29
C GLN A 40 -28.11 24.81 0.67
N ILE A 41 -28.56 23.98 -0.28
CA ILE A 41 -28.79 22.55 -0.06
C ILE A 41 -27.47 21.86 0.28
N VAL A 42 -26.41 22.07 -0.53
CA VAL A 42 -25.08 21.49 -0.26
C VAL A 42 -24.52 21.98 1.08
N ASP A 43 -24.67 23.28 1.38
CA ASP A 43 -24.20 23.82 2.65
C ASP A 43 -24.89 23.18 3.85
N LEU A 44 -26.21 22.96 3.80
CA LEU A 44 -26.91 22.20 4.84
C LEU A 44 -26.46 20.74 4.93
N LEU A 45 -26.40 20.05 3.80
CA LEU A 45 -25.99 18.65 3.75
C LEU A 45 -24.57 18.43 4.28
N SER A 46 -23.66 19.39 4.04
CA SER A 46 -22.28 19.34 4.56
C SER A 46 -22.19 19.34 6.09
N GLN A 47 -23.25 19.72 6.78
CA GLN A 47 -23.33 19.70 8.24
C GLN A 47 -23.93 18.40 8.80
N LEU A 48 -24.43 17.50 7.94
CA LEU A 48 -24.83 16.16 8.37
C LEU A 48 -23.62 15.44 8.96
N LYS A 49 -23.84 14.75 10.08
CA LYS A 49 -22.82 13.89 10.69
C LYS A 49 -23.04 12.46 10.27
N VAL A 50 -22.00 11.81 9.75
CA VAL A 50 -22.01 10.39 9.40
C VAL A 50 -21.44 9.58 10.56
N ASN A 51 -22.11 8.48 10.93
CA ASN A 51 -21.53 7.47 11.79
C ASN A 51 -21.83 6.06 11.25
N PHE A 52 -20.79 5.29 10.99
CA PHE A 52 -20.91 3.86 10.70
C PHE A 52 -20.93 3.06 12.00
N LYS A 53 -21.75 2.01 12.01
CA LYS A 53 -21.76 1.02 13.07
C LYS A 53 -21.88 -0.36 12.46
N VAL A 54 -20.82 -1.15 12.58
CA VAL A 54 -20.88 -2.58 12.24
C VAL A 54 -21.94 -3.24 13.13
N ILE A 55 -22.87 -3.96 12.50
CA ILE A 55 -23.88 -4.74 13.20
C ILE A 55 -23.43 -6.19 13.24
N ASP A 56 -23.05 -6.74 12.09
CA ASP A 56 -22.71 -8.15 11.94
C ASP A 56 -21.76 -8.36 10.76
N ASN A 57 -20.55 -8.86 11.02
CA ASN A 57 -19.57 -9.18 9.97
C ASN A 57 -19.72 -10.59 9.38
N GLN A 58 -20.68 -11.36 9.90
CA GLN A 58 -20.90 -12.77 9.54
C GLN A 58 -22.39 -12.99 9.20
N ALA A 59 -23.00 -12.01 8.51
CA ALA A 59 -24.45 -11.95 8.34
C ALA A 59 -25.02 -13.19 7.62
N GLY A 60 -24.25 -13.81 6.73
CA GLY A 60 -24.60 -15.08 6.09
C GLY A 60 -24.77 -16.23 7.09
N ALA A 61 -23.85 -16.35 8.04
CA ALA A 61 -23.95 -17.35 9.12
C ALA A 61 -25.10 -17.06 10.09
N HIS A 62 -25.55 -15.80 10.17
CA HIS A 62 -26.65 -15.35 11.02
C HIS A 62 -27.98 -15.14 10.27
N GLY A 63 -28.17 -15.82 9.13
CA GLY A 63 -29.47 -15.96 8.47
C GLY A 63 -29.78 -14.93 7.38
N THR A 64 -28.83 -14.07 7.00
CA THR A 64 -28.95 -13.22 5.81
C THR A 64 -28.65 -14.06 4.57
N ASP A 65 -29.56 -14.09 3.59
CA ASP A 65 -29.31 -14.79 2.32
C ASP A 65 -28.38 -13.95 1.42
N CYS A 66 -27.08 -14.01 1.72
CA CYS A 66 -26.06 -13.31 0.95
C CYS A 66 -25.94 -13.84 -0.49
N ALA A 67 -26.30 -15.11 -0.73
CA ALA A 67 -26.25 -15.72 -2.05
C ALA A 67 -27.25 -15.05 -3.01
N ILE A 68 -28.51 -14.86 -2.58
CA ILE A 68 -29.54 -14.17 -3.38
C ILE A 68 -29.18 -12.71 -3.65
N LEU A 69 -28.44 -12.08 -2.73
CA LEU A 69 -27.93 -10.71 -2.90
C LEU A 69 -26.73 -10.62 -3.86
N GLY A 70 -26.27 -11.75 -4.39
CA GLY A 70 -25.17 -11.81 -5.33
C GLY A 70 -23.79 -11.64 -4.68
N ALA A 71 -23.65 -11.91 -3.39
CA ALA A 71 -22.37 -11.79 -2.68
C ALA A 71 -21.43 -12.94 -3.01
N ASP A 72 -20.18 -12.65 -3.38
CA ASP A 72 -19.15 -13.65 -3.63
C ASP A 72 -18.99 -14.62 -2.45
N SER A 73 -18.93 -15.91 -2.77
CA SER A 73 -18.88 -17.00 -1.80
C SER A 73 -20.01 -16.95 -0.74
N ALA A 74 -21.14 -16.31 -1.06
CA ALA A 74 -22.25 -16.04 -0.14
C ALA A 74 -21.82 -15.38 1.18
N ALA A 75 -20.77 -14.54 1.15
CA ALA A 75 -20.29 -13.81 2.32
C ALA A 75 -20.75 -12.35 2.28
N CYS A 76 -21.47 -11.91 3.30
CA CYS A 76 -21.90 -10.52 3.43
C CYS A 76 -21.93 -10.06 4.91
N ASN A 77 -21.94 -8.75 5.10
CA ASN A 77 -21.98 -8.08 6.39
C ASN A 77 -23.14 -7.08 6.46
N ARG A 78 -23.53 -6.71 7.68
CA ARG A 78 -24.54 -5.69 7.98
C ARG A 78 -23.91 -4.53 8.71
N VAL A 79 -24.14 -3.32 8.21
CA VAL A 79 -23.66 -2.07 8.78
C VAL A 79 -24.81 -1.08 8.82
N ASN A 80 -24.91 -0.29 9.89
CA ASN A 80 -25.79 0.87 9.93
C ASN A 80 -24.98 2.12 9.60
N ILE A 81 -25.44 2.91 8.64
CA ILE A 81 -24.98 4.28 8.42
C ILE A 81 -25.99 5.19 9.12
N THR A 82 -25.55 6.01 10.06
CA THR A 82 -26.39 7.00 10.73
C THR A 82 -26.06 8.38 10.19
N LEU A 83 -27.08 9.12 9.73
CA LEU A 83 -26.98 10.52 9.35
C LEU A 83 -27.70 11.36 10.42
N SER A 84 -26.96 12.13 11.20
CA SER A 84 -27.54 13.03 12.20
C SER A 84 -27.60 14.46 11.65
N ASN A 85 -28.79 15.04 11.62
CA ASN A 85 -29.04 16.39 11.12
C ASN A 85 -28.92 17.47 12.20
N GLY A 86 -28.59 18.68 11.78
CA GLY A 86 -28.58 19.87 12.61
C GLY A 86 -29.99 20.43 12.87
N ASP A 87 -30.06 21.66 13.35
CA ASP A 87 -31.29 22.34 13.76
C ASP A 87 -32.19 22.82 12.60
N GLN A 88 -31.76 22.64 11.34
CA GLN A 88 -32.50 23.01 10.15
C GLN A 88 -32.96 21.79 9.35
N ALA A 89 -34.23 21.77 8.96
CA ALA A 89 -34.78 20.69 8.14
C ALA A 89 -34.31 20.79 6.67
N ILE A 90 -34.07 19.64 6.04
CA ILE A 90 -33.65 19.50 4.64
C ILE A 90 -34.81 18.88 3.86
N ASN A 91 -35.64 19.72 3.24
CA ASN A 91 -36.86 19.27 2.55
C ASN A 91 -36.67 19.00 1.05
N SER A 92 -35.54 19.44 0.46
CA SER A 92 -35.25 19.21 -0.95
C SER A 92 -34.90 17.74 -1.21
N SER A 93 -35.35 17.19 -2.34
CA SER A 93 -34.92 15.89 -2.86
C SER A 93 -33.85 16.00 -3.95
N ASP A 94 -33.48 17.21 -4.36
CA ASP A 94 -32.47 17.47 -5.40
C ASP A 94 -31.06 17.50 -4.79
N TRP A 95 -30.57 16.34 -4.38
CA TRP A 95 -29.20 16.18 -3.89
C TRP A 95 -28.69 14.75 -3.98
N ALA A 96 -27.38 14.60 -3.86
CA ALA A 96 -26.72 13.33 -3.67
C ALA A 96 -25.56 13.46 -2.68
N LEU A 97 -25.36 12.42 -1.86
CA LEU A 97 -24.17 12.23 -1.03
C LEU A 97 -23.30 11.14 -1.67
N TYR A 98 -22.10 11.50 -2.07
CA TYR A 98 -21.11 10.56 -2.57
C TYR A 98 -20.24 10.06 -1.43
N PHE A 99 -19.87 8.79 -1.50
CA PHE A 99 -19.00 8.15 -0.52
C PHE A 99 -18.24 6.98 -1.12
N HIS A 100 -17.21 6.56 -0.39
CA HIS A 100 -16.30 5.52 -0.81
C HIS A 100 -16.51 4.26 0.02
N SER A 101 -16.53 3.11 -0.64
CA SER A 101 -16.59 1.80 -0.01
C SER A 101 -15.83 0.81 -0.86
N ILE A 102 -14.82 0.19 -0.24
CA ILE A 102 -14.02 -0.89 -0.84
C ILE A 102 -14.80 -2.23 -0.87
N ARG A 103 -16.04 -2.22 -0.39
CA ARG A 103 -17.03 -3.29 -0.48
C ARG A 103 -18.21 -2.82 -1.32
N GLN A 104 -18.73 -3.69 -2.18
CA GLN A 104 -19.98 -3.42 -2.88
C GLN A 104 -21.15 -3.35 -1.90
N ILE A 105 -22.03 -2.37 -2.08
CA ILE A 105 -23.28 -2.26 -1.31
C ILE A 105 -24.37 -3.05 -2.02
N LEU A 106 -24.73 -4.20 -1.46
CA LEU A 106 -25.66 -5.16 -2.06
C LEU A 106 -27.13 -4.78 -1.81
N LYS A 107 -27.41 -4.14 -0.68
CA LYS A 107 -28.76 -3.75 -0.28
C LYS A 107 -28.74 -2.55 0.65
N LEU A 108 -29.76 -1.71 0.53
CA LEU A 108 -30.15 -0.70 1.52
C LEU A 108 -31.58 -0.98 1.99
N ASP A 109 -31.78 -1.16 3.29
CA ASP A 109 -33.09 -1.40 3.92
C ASP A 109 -33.77 -0.09 4.32
N ASN A 110 -34.00 0.78 3.33
CA ASN A 110 -34.72 2.05 3.49
C ASN A 110 -35.35 2.44 2.14
N ASP A 111 -36.63 2.81 2.12
CA ASP A 111 -37.36 3.13 0.89
C ASP A 111 -37.30 4.62 0.50
N GLN A 112 -36.88 5.51 1.41
CA GLN A 112 -36.70 6.94 1.17
C GLN A 112 -35.38 7.28 0.48
N TYR A 113 -34.44 6.33 0.44
CA TYR A 113 -33.12 6.52 -0.17
C TYR A 113 -32.75 5.32 -1.04
N LYS A 114 -31.79 5.53 -1.95
CA LYS A 114 -31.13 4.44 -2.70
C LYS A 114 -29.63 4.70 -2.76
N ILE A 115 -28.84 3.64 -2.78
CA ILE A 115 -27.41 3.67 -3.04
C ILE A 115 -27.14 3.12 -4.43
N THR A 116 -26.33 3.81 -5.22
CA THR A 116 -25.89 3.39 -6.56
C THR A 116 -24.37 3.37 -6.60
N HIS A 117 -23.79 2.25 -7.05
CA HIS A 117 -22.37 2.16 -7.39
C HIS A 117 -22.09 2.92 -8.69
N ILE A 118 -21.02 3.69 -8.74
CA ILE A 118 -20.62 4.47 -9.92
C ILE A 118 -19.54 3.71 -10.69
N THR A 119 -18.35 3.58 -10.09
CA THR A 119 -17.21 2.80 -10.58
C THR A 119 -16.12 2.79 -9.50
N GLY A 120 -15.29 1.75 -9.46
CA GLY A 120 -14.27 1.63 -8.41
C GLY A 120 -14.91 1.47 -7.04
N ASP A 121 -14.48 2.27 -6.07
CA ASP A 121 -15.05 2.32 -4.72
C ASP A 121 -16.18 3.35 -4.54
N LEU A 122 -16.46 4.15 -5.58
CA LEU A 122 -17.35 5.31 -5.48
C LEU A 122 -18.82 4.91 -5.56
N HIS A 123 -19.58 5.34 -4.57
CA HIS A 123 -21.02 5.15 -4.45
C HIS A 123 -21.73 6.49 -4.24
N LYS A 124 -23.03 6.50 -4.53
CA LYS A 124 -23.89 7.68 -4.38
C LYS A 124 -25.18 7.30 -3.66
N LEU A 125 -25.46 7.95 -2.53
CA LEU A 125 -26.73 7.92 -1.80
C LEU A 125 -27.61 9.09 -2.26
N GLU A 126 -28.84 8.82 -2.66
CA GLU A 126 -29.78 9.85 -3.11
C GLU A 126 -31.23 9.57 -2.64
N PRO A 127 -32.06 10.62 -2.48
CA PRO A 127 -33.49 10.50 -2.21
C PRO A 127 -34.24 9.69 -3.27
N THR A 128 -35.27 8.97 -2.83
CA THR A 128 -36.27 8.36 -3.73
C THR A 128 -37.52 9.24 -3.83
N LYS A 129 -38.54 8.75 -4.54
CA LYS A 129 -39.87 9.40 -4.58
C LYS A 129 -40.60 9.34 -3.23
N GLN A 130 -40.17 8.45 -2.33
CA GLN A 130 -40.73 8.28 -0.99
C GLN A 130 -40.07 9.20 0.04
N PHE A 131 -39.01 9.92 -0.33
CA PHE A 131 -38.32 10.86 0.56
C PHE A 131 -39.25 11.97 1.03
N THR A 132 -39.29 12.19 2.34
CA THR A 132 -40.19 13.16 3.00
C THR A 132 -39.47 14.34 3.64
N GLY A 133 -38.18 14.52 3.34
CA GLY A 133 -37.31 15.48 4.02
C GLY A 133 -36.57 14.88 5.21
N ILE A 134 -35.50 15.54 5.62
CA ILE A 134 -34.79 15.27 6.88
C ILE A 134 -35.19 16.35 7.87
N LYS A 135 -35.83 15.99 8.98
CA LYS A 135 -36.29 16.96 9.99
C LYS A 135 -35.10 17.54 10.76
N ALA A 136 -35.32 18.70 11.35
CA ALA A 136 -34.36 19.29 12.29
C ALA A 136 -34.11 18.33 13.46
N ASN A 137 -32.84 18.12 13.79
CA ASN A 137 -32.32 17.23 14.84
C ASN A 137 -32.70 15.76 14.66
N GLU A 138 -33.07 15.34 13.44
CA GLU A 138 -33.38 13.94 13.14
C GLU A 138 -32.10 13.11 12.99
N GLU A 139 -32.15 11.87 13.48
CA GLU A 139 -31.16 10.84 13.18
C GLU A 139 -31.79 9.80 12.26
N ILE A 140 -31.22 9.66 11.07
CA ILE A 140 -31.64 8.67 10.08
C ILE A 140 -30.70 7.48 10.16
N VAL A 141 -31.26 6.30 10.41
CA VAL A 141 -30.51 5.04 10.33
C VAL A 141 -30.77 4.40 8.97
N LEU A 142 -29.70 4.10 8.25
CA LEU A 142 -29.67 3.45 6.95
C LEU A 142 -28.97 2.09 7.10
N PRO A 143 -29.72 1.00 7.35
CA PRO A 143 -29.15 -0.33 7.41
C PRO A 143 -28.76 -0.79 6.00
N ILE A 144 -27.50 -1.15 5.82
CA ILE A 144 -26.96 -1.67 4.56
C ILE A 144 -26.46 -3.10 4.72
N ILE A 145 -26.47 -3.83 3.61
CA ILE A 145 -25.78 -5.11 3.47
C ILE A 145 -24.63 -4.91 2.48
N GLY A 146 -23.41 -5.13 2.93
CA GLY A 146 -22.20 -5.06 2.10
C GLY A 146 -21.66 -6.45 1.78
N GLU A 147 -20.98 -6.59 0.64
CA GLU A 147 -20.27 -7.81 0.27
C GLU A 147 -19.07 -8.09 1.20
N TYR A 148 -18.77 -9.36 1.43
CA TYR A 148 -17.74 -9.86 2.36
C TYR A 148 -17.94 -9.38 3.81
N TRP A 149 -16.91 -8.78 4.40
CA TRP A 149 -16.80 -8.40 5.81
C TRP A 149 -15.99 -7.10 5.92
N GLN A 150 -16.15 -6.39 7.04
CA GLN A 150 -15.48 -5.12 7.34
C GLN A 150 -14.96 -5.14 8.79
N ILE A 151 -13.82 -5.81 9.01
CA ILE A 151 -13.29 -6.16 10.34
C ILE A 151 -12.15 -5.23 10.82
N TYR A 152 -11.68 -4.32 9.97
CA TYR A 152 -10.74 -3.26 10.33
C TYR A 152 -11.37 -1.89 10.09
N SER A 153 -11.00 -0.91 10.92
CA SER A 153 -11.51 0.45 10.80
C SER A 153 -11.21 1.07 9.44
N THR A 154 -10.10 0.71 8.80
CA THR A 154 -9.71 1.21 7.49
C THR A 154 -10.54 0.69 6.32
N ASP A 155 -11.50 -0.22 6.54
CA ASP A 155 -12.54 -0.55 5.56
C ASP A 155 -13.49 0.65 5.33
N PHE A 156 -13.63 1.54 6.32
CA PHE A 156 -14.51 2.71 6.28
C PHE A 156 -13.72 3.95 5.84
N MET A 157 -14.12 4.53 4.72
CA MET A 157 -13.39 5.64 4.09
C MET A 157 -13.92 7.01 4.53
N PRO A 158 -13.02 8.00 4.71
CA PRO A 158 -13.38 9.36 5.06
C PRO A 158 -13.92 10.15 3.85
N ARG A 159 -14.24 11.42 4.09
CA ARG A 159 -14.58 12.45 3.08
C ARG A 159 -15.82 12.15 2.25
N TRP A 160 -16.93 11.81 2.91
CA TRP A 160 -18.26 11.87 2.28
C TRP A 160 -18.52 13.29 1.79
N TYR A 161 -19.19 13.48 0.65
CA TYR A 161 -19.46 14.83 0.14
C TYR A 161 -20.83 14.98 -0.51
N ALA A 162 -21.40 16.18 -0.39
CA ALA A 162 -22.72 16.54 -0.90
C ALA A 162 -22.64 17.26 -2.24
N THR A 163 -23.66 17.05 -3.08
CA THR A 163 -23.86 17.69 -4.39
C THR A 163 -25.33 18.03 -4.60
N SER A 164 -25.63 19.06 -5.39
CA SER A 164 -26.98 19.46 -5.81
C SER A 164 -26.86 20.37 -7.02
N GLY A 165 -27.63 20.14 -8.09
CA GLY A 165 -27.57 20.93 -9.34
C GLY A 165 -26.14 21.26 -9.77
N ASP A 166 -25.89 22.54 -10.05
CA ASP A 166 -24.57 23.08 -10.43
C ASP A 166 -23.78 23.64 -9.21
N ALA A 167 -24.17 23.33 -7.98
CA ALA A 167 -23.48 23.80 -6.78
C ALA A 167 -22.10 23.16 -6.63
N THR A 168 -21.18 23.88 -5.98
CA THR A 168 -19.85 23.34 -5.68
C THR A 168 -19.98 22.22 -4.63
N PRO A 169 -19.46 21.00 -4.89
CA PRO A 169 -19.50 19.91 -3.93
C PRO A 169 -18.82 20.27 -2.60
N LYS A 170 -19.31 19.72 -1.49
CA LYS A 170 -18.75 20.01 -0.16
C LYS A 170 -18.68 18.77 0.72
N ILE A 171 -17.54 18.56 1.37
CA ILE A 171 -17.33 17.43 2.28
C ILE A 171 -18.20 17.58 3.52
N LEU A 172 -18.75 16.46 4.01
CA LEU A 172 -19.44 16.37 5.30
C LEU A 172 -18.41 16.50 6.41
N ALA A 173 -18.53 17.55 7.22
CA ALA A 173 -17.43 18.05 8.05
C ALA A 173 -16.83 17.03 9.02
N ASN A 174 -17.63 16.13 9.60
CA ASN A 174 -17.11 15.14 10.56
C ASN A 174 -16.36 13.96 9.89
N THR A 175 -16.40 13.88 8.55
CA THR A 175 -15.69 12.85 7.79
C THR A 175 -14.41 13.39 7.14
N ASP A 176 -14.14 14.70 7.21
CA ASP A 176 -12.90 15.29 6.68
C ASP A 176 -11.72 15.08 7.64
N THR A 177 -11.33 13.83 7.82
CA THR A 177 -10.33 13.44 8.81
C THR A 177 -9.66 12.13 8.42
N GLU A 178 -8.42 11.94 8.89
CA GLU A 178 -7.75 10.64 8.84
C GLU A 178 -8.01 9.81 10.12
N ASN A 179 -8.65 10.41 11.12
CA ASN A 179 -9.06 9.73 12.35
C ASN A 179 -10.44 9.10 12.19
N ILE A 180 -10.45 7.83 11.81
CA ILE A 180 -11.67 7.07 11.50
C ILE A 180 -12.65 6.99 12.69
N SER A 181 -12.15 7.12 13.93
CA SER A 181 -13.01 7.08 15.13
C SER A 181 -13.99 8.25 15.25
N GLU A 182 -13.84 9.30 14.44
CA GLU A 182 -14.79 10.44 14.41
C GLU A 182 -16.09 10.12 13.66
N PHE A 183 -16.10 9.07 12.85
CA PHE A 183 -17.27 8.65 12.07
C PHE A 183 -17.49 7.13 12.06
N LEU A 184 -16.76 6.36 12.88
CA LEU A 184 -16.94 4.93 13.06
C LEU A 184 -17.09 4.60 14.56
N SER A 185 -18.18 3.95 14.91
CA SER A 185 -18.35 3.34 16.23
C SER A 185 -17.38 2.18 16.43
N ASP A 186 -16.78 2.07 17.62
CA ASP A 186 -15.88 0.96 17.97
C ASP A 186 -16.51 -0.41 17.65
N LEU A 187 -15.71 -1.29 17.02
CA LEU A 187 -16.08 -2.69 16.82
C LEU A 187 -16.06 -3.40 18.19
N LYS A 188 -17.13 -4.13 18.49
CA LYS A 188 -17.36 -4.79 19.80
C LYS A 188 -17.42 -6.31 19.68
N GLY A 189 -17.09 -6.99 20.78
CA GLY A 189 -17.20 -8.45 20.87
C GLY A 189 -16.43 -9.16 19.76
N GLU A 190 -17.15 -9.97 18.98
CA GLU A 190 -16.60 -10.81 17.90
C GLU A 190 -16.60 -10.13 16.53
N GLN A 191 -16.92 -8.83 16.45
CA GLN A 191 -16.99 -8.10 15.17
C GLN A 191 -15.64 -8.03 14.41
N TRP A 192 -14.52 -8.40 15.03
CA TRP A 192 -13.23 -8.50 14.35
C TRP A 192 -13.01 -9.86 13.65
N GLN A 193 -13.83 -10.86 13.95
CA GLN A 193 -13.75 -12.20 13.36
C GLN A 193 -14.38 -12.23 11.98
N ARG A 194 -13.71 -12.88 11.04
CA ARG A 194 -14.18 -13.06 9.66
C ARG A 194 -15.25 -14.14 9.54
N THR A 195 -15.14 -15.21 10.34
CA THR A 195 -16.05 -16.34 10.38
C THR A 195 -16.23 -16.81 11.82
N THR A 196 -17.22 -17.66 12.06
CA THR A 196 -17.47 -18.29 13.37
C THR A 196 -16.35 -19.25 13.81
N THR A 197 -15.43 -19.57 12.91
CA THR A 197 -14.29 -20.46 13.10
C THR A 197 -12.95 -19.75 12.97
N ASP A 198 -12.95 -18.41 13.05
CA ASP A 198 -11.73 -17.60 12.99
C ASP A 198 -10.88 -17.82 14.25
N ASN A 199 -9.70 -18.41 14.05
CA ASN A 199 -8.74 -18.76 15.10
C ASN A 199 -7.61 -17.72 15.25
N ASN A 200 -7.70 -16.58 14.57
CA ASN A 200 -6.81 -15.46 14.88
C ASN A 200 -6.98 -15.04 16.35
N THR A 201 -5.96 -14.40 16.91
CA THR A 201 -6.04 -13.87 18.28
C THR A 201 -6.16 -12.35 18.23
N LEU A 202 -7.26 -11.80 18.77
CA LEU A 202 -7.40 -10.34 18.96
C LEU A 202 -6.29 -9.82 19.89
N MET A 203 -5.51 -8.85 19.44
CA MET A 203 -4.43 -8.27 20.25
C MET A 203 -4.95 -7.22 21.23
N THR A 204 -5.47 -7.68 22.36
CA THR A 204 -5.68 -6.88 23.57
C THR A 204 -4.35 -6.70 24.32
N PRO A 205 -4.24 -5.81 25.33
CA PRO A 205 -3.05 -5.74 26.17
C PRO A 205 -2.61 -7.08 26.76
N GLU A 206 -3.56 -7.91 27.22
CA GLU A 206 -3.27 -9.24 27.79
C GLU A 206 -2.70 -10.19 26.74
N ASN A 207 -3.35 -10.32 25.59
CA ASN A 207 -2.91 -11.23 24.53
C ASN A 207 -1.58 -10.77 23.93
N ARG A 208 -1.38 -9.45 23.82
CA ARG A 208 -0.10 -8.88 23.41
C ARG A 208 0.98 -9.13 24.46
N PHE A 209 0.65 -9.09 25.75
CA PHE A 209 1.57 -9.46 26.82
C PHE A 209 2.00 -10.92 26.69
N ALA A 210 1.06 -11.84 26.48
CA ALA A 210 1.35 -13.26 26.27
C ALA A 210 2.23 -13.51 25.04
N LYS A 211 1.95 -12.84 23.90
CA LYS A 211 2.78 -12.91 22.70
C LYS A 211 4.20 -12.41 22.95
N ASN A 212 4.33 -11.23 23.56
CA ASN A 212 5.61 -10.57 23.79
C ASN A 212 6.47 -11.22 24.88
N GLN A 213 5.89 -12.04 25.78
CA GLN A 213 6.66 -12.79 26.78
C GLN A 213 7.70 -13.71 26.17
N GLN A 214 7.53 -14.10 24.91
CA GLN A 214 8.48 -14.92 24.17
C GLN A 214 9.77 -14.16 23.83
N VAL A 215 9.80 -12.82 23.96
CA VAL A 215 10.96 -12.00 23.61
C VAL A 215 11.61 -11.43 24.87
N ALA A 216 12.74 -12.01 25.29
CA ALA A 216 13.48 -11.50 26.44
C ALA A 216 14.25 -10.21 26.13
N THR A 217 14.39 -9.31 27.12
CA THR A 217 15.30 -8.17 27.01
C THR A 217 16.75 -8.64 27.17
N ILE A 218 17.59 -8.33 26.19
CA ILE A 218 19.02 -8.63 26.18
C ILE A 218 19.79 -7.37 26.58
N SER A 219 20.78 -7.51 27.45
CA SER A 219 21.63 -6.39 27.85
C SER A 219 22.49 -5.88 26.70
N GLU A 220 22.68 -4.56 26.61
CA GLU A 220 23.40 -3.90 25.50
C GLU A 220 24.81 -4.48 25.25
N ASP A 221 25.52 -4.90 26.30
CA ASP A 221 26.85 -5.51 26.21
C ASP A 221 26.86 -6.81 25.38
N LYS A 222 25.76 -7.58 25.41
CA LYS A 222 25.58 -8.80 24.62
C LYS A 222 25.18 -8.51 23.17
N LEU A 223 24.74 -7.28 22.87
CA LEU A 223 24.40 -6.81 21.51
C LEU A 223 25.59 -6.14 20.82
N ARG A 224 26.74 -6.07 21.49
CA ARG A 224 27.97 -5.47 20.99
C ARG A 224 28.45 -6.11 19.69
N GLY A 225 28.80 -5.29 18.71
CA GLY A 225 29.37 -5.74 17.44
C GLY A 225 28.38 -6.39 16.46
N GLN A 226 27.07 -6.41 16.78
CA GLN A 226 26.04 -7.03 15.96
C GLN A 226 25.64 -6.10 14.80
N ILE A 227 26.01 -6.48 13.58
CA ILE A 227 25.71 -5.78 12.33
C ILE A 227 24.29 -6.15 11.86
N ILE A 228 23.56 -5.18 11.28
CA ILE A 228 22.28 -5.42 10.58
C ILE A 228 22.42 -4.96 9.10
N PRO A 229 21.98 -5.76 8.11
CA PRO A 229 21.64 -7.19 8.22
C PRO A 229 22.78 -8.08 8.69
N THR A 230 22.47 -9.25 9.27
CA THR A 230 23.45 -10.19 9.82
C THR A 230 24.45 -10.64 8.74
N PRO A 231 25.76 -10.43 8.95
CA PRO A 231 26.78 -10.85 7.99
C PRO A 231 26.94 -12.37 7.98
N ARG A 232 27.38 -12.92 6.85
CA ARG A 232 27.64 -14.37 6.73
C ARG A 232 28.68 -14.90 7.73
N GLU A 233 29.77 -14.16 7.93
CA GLU A 233 30.81 -14.46 8.92
C GLU A 233 31.10 -13.20 9.76
N LEU A 234 31.14 -13.36 11.08
CA LEU A 234 31.41 -12.30 12.05
C LEU A 234 32.23 -12.83 13.24
N SER A 235 33.31 -12.12 13.56
CA SER A 235 34.11 -12.32 14.77
C SER A 235 34.25 -10.98 15.47
N VAL A 236 33.68 -10.86 16.67
CA VAL A 236 33.73 -9.64 17.49
C VAL A 236 34.90 -9.76 18.47
N HIS A 237 35.78 -8.75 18.49
CA HIS A 237 36.97 -8.71 19.33
C HIS A 237 36.72 -7.91 20.62
N SER A 238 37.61 -7.99 21.61
CA SER A 238 37.37 -7.48 22.97
C SER A 238 37.41 -5.96 23.13
N GLN A 239 37.97 -5.21 22.16
CA GLN A 239 38.20 -3.76 22.29
C GLN A 239 37.17 -2.92 21.54
N ASP A 240 36.89 -1.72 22.03
CA ASP A 240 36.09 -0.73 21.32
C ASP A 240 36.95 0.39 20.74
N VAL A 241 36.41 1.04 19.73
CA VAL A 241 36.96 2.27 19.15
C VAL A 241 35.96 3.39 19.38
N ASP A 242 36.46 4.53 19.86
CA ASP A 242 35.69 5.76 20.00
C ASP A 242 35.91 6.68 18.79
N LEU A 243 34.84 7.01 18.07
CA LEU A 243 34.87 7.89 16.90
C LEU A 243 34.59 9.37 17.25
N SER A 244 34.46 9.74 18.53
CA SER A 244 34.12 11.09 18.98
C SER A 244 35.12 12.16 18.54
N ARG A 245 36.40 11.79 18.34
CA ARG A 245 37.46 12.69 17.85
C ARG A 245 37.44 12.88 16.33
N GLY A 246 36.45 12.31 15.66
CA GLY A 246 36.28 12.35 14.22
C GLY A 246 37.00 11.23 13.47
N VAL A 247 36.72 11.15 12.17
CA VAL A 247 37.20 10.10 11.27
C VAL A 247 37.94 10.68 10.07
N LYS A 248 38.98 9.98 9.63
CA LYS A 248 39.68 10.24 8.37
C LYS A 248 39.18 9.24 7.33
N LEU A 249 38.56 9.74 6.26
CA LEU A 249 37.96 8.89 5.23
C LEU A 249 38.87 8.77 4.00
N GLU A 250 39.25 7.54 3.65
CA GLU A 250 39.99 7.20 2.43
C GLU A 250 39.12 6.26 1.58
N LEU A 251 38.12 6.85 0.91
CA LEU A 251 36.99 6.13 0.28
C LEU A 251 37.30 5.63 -1.14
N GLY A 252 38.39 4.89 -1.32
CA GLY A 252 38.74 4.28 -2.60
C GLY A 252 37.67 3.32 -3.12
N GLY A 253 37.38 3.37 -4.42
CA GLY A 253 36.41 2.49 -5.08
C GLY A 253 34.96 3.01 -5.10
N LEU A 254 34.68 4.21 -4.59
CA LEU A 254 33.38 4.88 -4.69
C LEU A 254 33.40 6.05 -5.67
N SER A 255 32.27 6.36 -6.30
CA SER A 255 32.08 7.59 -7.08
C SER A 255 31.94 8.82 -6.16
N GLY A 256 32.11 10.03 -6.72
CA GLY A 256 32.00 11.28 -5.97
C GLY A 256 30.64 11.48 -5.29
N GLU A 257 29.56 11.10 -5.97
CA GLU A 257 28.19 11.20 -5.46
C GLU A 257 27.99 10.24 -4.27
N THR A 258 28.45 8.99 -4.39
CA THR A 258 28.39 8.03 -3.29
C THR A 258 29.27 8.46 -2.12
N ILE A 259 30.45 9.05 -2.37
CA ILE A 259 31.30 9.63 -1.32
C ILE A 259 30.53 10.71 -0.54
N ASN A 260 29.78 11.58 -1.23
CA ASN A 260 28.97 12.59 -0.57
C ASN A 260 27.87 11.97 0.32
N VAL A 261 27.21 10.91 -0.13
CA VAL A 261 26.25 10.16 0.72
C VAL A 261 26.91 9.65 2.01
N ILE A 262 28.12 9.10 1.93
CA ILE A 262 28.85 8.62 3.10
C ILE A 262 29.22 9.78 4.04
N ARG A 263 29.69 10.91 3.51
CA ARG A 263 30.03 12.10 4.29
C ARG A 263 28.81 12.66 5.04
N GLU A 264 27.67 12.77 4.35
CA GLU A 264 26.42 13.23 4.97
C GLU A 264 25.93 12.26 6.05
N ARG A 265 26.14 10.94 5.89
CA ARG A 265 25.81 9.96 6.94
C ARG A 265 26.65 10.13 8.21
N PHE A 266 27.95 10.40 8.09
CA PHE A 266 28.77 10.72 9.27
C PHE A 266 28.32 12.02 9.93
N LYS A 267 28.05 13.05 9.14
CA LYS A 267 27.55 14.34 9.64
C LYS A 267 26.20 14.19 10.35
N ALA A 268 25.27 13.41 9.80
CA ALA A 268 23.97 13.11 10.43
C ALA A 268 24.11 12.32 11.75
N ARG A 269 25.28 11.75 12.03
CA ARG A 269 25.61 11.07 13.29
C ARG A 269 26.53 11.91 14.19
N ASP A 270 26.69 13.20 13.91
CA ASP A 270 27.52 14.15 14.66
C ASP A 270 29.00 13.69 14.75
N ILE A 271 29.48 12.97 13.73
CA ILE A 271 30.88 12.52 13.64
C ILE A 271 31.62 13.42 12.63
N HIS A 272 32.60 14.17 13.13
CA HIS A 272 33.39 15.10 12.31
C HIS A 272 34.37 14.39 11.38
N LEU A 273 34.62 14.97 10.22
CA LEU A 273 35.65 14.51 9.28
C LEU A 273 36.94 15.31 9.52
N THR A 274 38.06 14.63 9.76
CA THR A 274 39.35 15.26 10.06
C THR A 274 40.53 14.37 9.69
N ASP A 275 41.63 14.96 9.22
CA ASP A 275 42.83 14.24 8.77
C ASP A 275 43.56 13.50 9.90
N ASN A 276 43.35 13.91 11.15
CA ASN A 276 43.92 13.27 12.34
C ASN A 276 42.95 12.30 13.04
N GLY A 277 41.79 12.03 12.42
CA GLY A 277 40.74 11.18 12.97
C GLY A 277 41.02 9.69 12.83
N TYR A 278 40.11 8.87 13.35
CA TYR A 278 40.17 7.42 13.17
C TYR A 278 40.08 7.06 11.68
N ARG A 279 41.07 6.32 11.18
CA ARG A 279 41.20 6.04 9.74
C ARG A 279 40.18 4.99 9.29
N ILE A 280 39.38 5.32 8.28
CA ILE A 280 38.48 4.40 7.59
C ILE A 280 38.89 4.37 6.11
N ALA A 281 39.40 3.24 5.64
CA ALA A 281 39.89 3.10 4.29
C ALA A 281 39.13 2.03 3.52
N THR A 282 38.85 2.30 2.24
CA THR A 282 38.13 1.38 1.37
C THR A 282 38.89 1.14 0.07
N GLN A 283 38.76 -0.07 -0.49
CA GLN A 283 39.31 -0.41 -1.79
C GLN A 283 38.53 -1.54 -2.47
N ILE A 284 38.57 -1.57 -3.80
CA ILE A 284 38.09 -2.71 -4.59
C ILE A 284 39.26 -3.62 -4.89
N ASN A 285 39.15 -4.89 -4.52
CA ASN A 285 40.09 -5.95 -4.90
C ASN A 285 39.32 -7.24 -5.22
N ALA A 286 38.76 -7.31 -6.42
CA ALA A 286 37.97 -8.46 -6.87
C ALA A 286 38.74 -9.80 -6.85
N ASN A 287 40.08 -9.76 -6.92
CA ASN A 287 40.93 -10.97 -6.90
C ASN A 287 41.02 -11.62 -5.52
N GLN A 288 40.70 -10.90 -4.45
CA GLN A 288 40.64 -11.45 -3.09
C GLN A 288 39.38 -12.31 -2.84
N PHE A 289 38.40 -12.25 -3.74
CA PHE A 289 37.14 -12.98 -3.64
C PHE A 289 37.14 -14.19 -4.57
N THR A 290 37.32 -15.38 -3.99
CA THR A 290 37.14 -16.67 -4.66
C THR A 290 35.71 -17.17 -4.49
N LYS A 291 35.27 -18.15 -5.30
CA LYS A 291 33.96 -18.80 -5.09
C LYS A 291 33.89 -19.42 -3.68
N PRO A 292 32.77 -19.30 -2.94
CA PRO A 292 31.48 -18.74 -3.34
C PRO A 292 31.33 -17.22 -3.12
N TRP A 293 32.39 -16.49 -2.75
CA TRP A 293 32.38 -15.08 -2.36
C TRP A 293 32.48 -14.07 -3.51
N ARG A 294 32.66 -14.55 -4.74
CA ARG A 294 32.79 -13.71 -5.94
C ARG A 294 31.41 -13.24 -6.43
N ILE A 295 30.73 -12.45 -5.61
CA ILE A 295 29.36 -11.97 -5.79
C ILE A 295 29.35 -10.43 -5.68
N LYS A 296 28.54 -9.76 -6.51
CA LYS A 296 28.31 -8.30 -6.40
C LYS A 296 27.83 -7.95 -4.98
N GLY A 297 28.42 -6.92 -4.39
CA GLY A 297 28.11 -6.53 -3.01
C GLY A 297 28.92 -7.25 -1.93
N ALA A 298 29.79 -8.20 -2.28
CA ALA A 298 30.64 -8.89 -1.31
C ALA A 298 31.75 -7.97 -0.76
N TYR A 299 32.03 -8.08 0.55
CA TYR A 299 33.06 -7.30 1.22
C TYR A 299 33.70 -8.05 2.40
N LEU A 300 34.89 -7.58 2.75
CA LEU A 300 35.61 -7.85 3.99
C LEU A 300 35.65 -6.54 4.77
N LEU A 301 35.26 -6.58 6.05
CA LEU A 301 35.33 -5.46 6.98
C LEU A 301 36.21 -5.86 8.16
N GLU A 302 37.26 -5.09 8.40
CA GLU A 302 38.12 -5.23 9.57
C GLU A 302 38.11 -3.91 10.34
N ILE A 303 37.78 -3.97 11.63
CA ILE A 303 37.78 -2.83 12.55
C ILE A 303 38.80 -3.15 13.64
N THR A 304 39.91 -2.41 13.66
CA THR A 304 40.97 -2.51 14.66
C THR A 304 41.02 -1.25 15.52
N THR A 305 41.80 -1.23 16.59
CA THR A 305 42.02 0.00 17.38
C THR A 305 42.74 1.11 16.63
N LYS A 306 43.41 0.81 15.51
CA LYS A 306 44.19 1.77 14.72
C LYS A 306 43.44 2.30 13.49
N GLY A 307 42.41 1.60 13.03
CA GLY A 307 41.65 1.96 11.84
C GLY A 307 40.73 0.84 11.37
N ALA A 308 39.81 1.18 10.48
CA ALA A 308 38.93 0.26 9.79
C ALA A 308 39.34 0.14 8.32
N GLN A 309 39.28 -1.08 7.79
CA GLN A 309 39.52 -1.38 6.38
C GLN A 309 38.33 -2.13 5.78
N ILE A 310 37.91 -1.69 4.60
CA ILE A 310 36.91 -2.39 3.77
C ILE A 310 37.57 -2.77 2.45
N ILE A 311 37.61 -4.07 2.16
CA ILE A 311 38.03 -4.58 0.86
C ILE A 311 36.81 -5.22 0.22
N ALA A 312 36.45 -4.81 -0.99
CA ALA A 312 35.23 -5.26 -1.63
C ALA A 312 35.47 -5.87 -3.01
N PHE A 313 34.50 -6.68 -3.45
CA PHE A 313 34.46 -7.23 -4.80
C PHE A 313 34.18 -6.15 -5.84
N ASP A 314 33.27 -5.21 -5.53
CA ASP A 314 32.86 -4.10 -6.39
C ASP A 314 32.48 -2.85 -5.57
N GLN A 315 32.05 -1.79 -6.25
CA GLN A 315 31.62 -0.53 -5.62
C GLN A 315 30.47 -0.76 -4.61
N SER A 316 29.50 -1.62 -4.94
CA SER A 316 28.39 -1.91 -4.04
C SER A 316 28.84 -2.61 -2.76
N GLY A 317 29.86 -3.47 -2.83
CA GLY A 317 30.46 -4.10 -1.66
C GLY A 317 31.18 -3.09 -0.77
N VAL A 318 31.87 -2.10 -1.34
CA VAL A 318 32.45 -1.00 -0.55
C VAL A 318 31.35 -0.27 0.20
N PHE A 319 30.28 0.09 -0.50
CA PHE A 319 29.16 0.80 0.08
C PHE A 319 28.50 -0.02 1.21
N TYR A 320 28.22 -1.30 0.99
CA TYR A 320 27.61 -2.18 2.01
C TYR A 320 28.52 -2.42 3.22
N GLY A 321 29.84 -2.50 3.03
CA GLY A 321 30.79 -2.56 4.14
C GLY A 321 30.72 -1.32 5.03
N LEU A 322 30.57 -0.14 4.43
CA LEU A 322 30.35 1.11 5.17
C LEU A 322 28.99 1.10 5.88
N GLN A 323 27.94 0.53 5.26
CA GLN A 323 26.64 0.38 5.94
C GLN A 323 26.70 -0.53 7.15
N SER A 324 27.51 -1.59 7.08
CA SER A 324 27.75 -2.44 8.25
C SER A 324 28.44 -1.66 9.38
N LEU A 325 29.41 -0.80 9.07
CA LEU A 325 30.01 0.11 10.06
C LEU A 325 28.96 1.08 10.64
N PHE A 326 28.12 1.70 9.81
CA PHE A 326 27.05 2.58 10.28
C PHE A 326 26.00 1.84 11.13
N SER A 327 25.72 0.56 10.84
CA SER A 327 24.80 -0.25 11.64
C SER A 327 25.30 -0.42 13.08
N LEU A 328 26.61 -0.43 13.31
CA LEU A 328 27.22 -0.57 14.63
C LEU A 328 27.13 0.70 15.47
N LEU A 329 26.99 1.87 14.83
CA LEU A 329 26.92 3.13 15.56
C LEU A 329 25.67 3.16 16.43
N PRO A 330 25.80 3.56 17.71
CA PRO A 330 24.63 3.91 18.49
C PRO A 330 23.97 5.16 17.90
N ALA A 331 22.66 5.29 18.06
CA ALA A 331 21.95 6.50 17.62
C ALA A 331 22.21 7.70 18.55
N ASN A 332 22.34 7.41 19.85
CA ASN A 332 22.53 8.36 20.95
C ASN A 332 23.78 7.99 21.76
N GLY A 333 24.43 8.97 22.40
CA GLY A 333 25.62 8.74 23.22
C GLY A 333 26.93 8.74 22.43
N MET A 334 28.01 8.23 23.06
CA MET A 334 29.33 8.20 22.43
C MET A 334 29.35 7.25 21.23
N PRO A 335 29.91 7.64 20.07
CA PRO A 335 29.96 6.81 18.86
C PRO A 335 31.05 5.73 18.99
N LYS A 336 30.85 4.82 19.94
CA LYS A 336 31.72 3.67 20.20
C LYS A 336 31.26 2.46 19.39
N ILE A 337 32.20 1.79 18.74
CA ILE A 337 31.94 0.56 17.99
C ILE A 337 32.94 -0.52 18.36
N ALA A 338 32.50 -1.78 18.27
CA ALA A 338 33.36 -2.92 18.53
C ALA A 338 34.41 -3.11 17.43
N THR A 339 35.64 -3.42 17.84
CA THR A 339 36.60 -4.07 16.94
C THR A 339 36.07 -5.43 16.53
N LEU A 340 36.20 -5.75 15.24
CA LEU A 340 35.65 -6.98 14.65
C LEU A 340 36.26 -7.29 13.30
N THR A 341 36.03 -8.52 12.83
CA THR A 341 36.25 -8.94 11.45
C THR A 341 34.97 -9.53 10.92
N ALA A 342 34.53 -9.08 9.74
CA ALA A 342 33.37 -9.62 9.05
C ALA A 342 33.70 -9.91 7.59
N LYS A 343 33.14 -11.01 7.07
CA LYS A 343 33.18 -11.37 5.65
C LYS A 343 31.77 -11.66 5.21
N ASP A 344 31.32 -10.95 4.19
CA ASP A 344 29.89 -10.87 3.93
C ASP A 344 29.57 -10.72 2.44
N ALA A 345 28.37 -11.17 2.07
CA ALA A 345 27.82 -11.11 0.72
C ALA A 345 26.31 -11.35 0.76
N PRO A 346 25.51 -10.71 -0.11
CA PRO A 346 24.07 -10.93 -0.16
C PRO A 346 23.74 -12.37 -0.56
N ARG A 347 22.68 -12.95 0.01
CA ARG A 347 22.13 -14.25 -0.46
C ARG A 347 21.39 -14.15 -1.80
N PHE A 348 20.77 -13.01 -2.08
CA PHE A 348 19.98 -12.74 -3.28
C PHE A 348 20.50 -11.53 -4.05
N GLU A 349 20.42 -11.58 -5.38
CA GLU A 349 20.77 -10.44 -6.24
C GLU A 349 19.72 -9.33 -6.15
N TYR A 350 18.45 -9.72 -6.02
CA TYR A 350 17.30 -8.82 -5.93
C TYR A 350 16.80 -8.73 -4.47
N ARG A 351 16.85 -7.54 -3.90
CA ARG A 351 16.36 -7.24 -2.54
C ARG A 351 15.50 -5.99 -2.60
N GLY A 352 14.19 -6.22 -2.77
CA GLY A 352 13.26 -5.24 -3.27
C GLY A 352 12.40 -4.56 -2.23
N VAL A 353 12.04 -3.32 -2.53
CA VAL A 353 10.87 -2.64 -1.97
C VAL A 353 10.04 -2.13 -3.13
N PHE A 354 8.77 -2.47 -3.10
CA PHE A 354 7.73 -1.97 -3.97
C PHE A 354 6.97 -0.84 -3.28
N LEU A 355 6.70 0.23 -4.01
CA LEU A 355 5.86 1.35 -3.56
C LEU A 355 4.83 1.71 -4.63
N ASP A 356 3.56 1.60 -4.26
CA ASP A 356 2.41 2.11 -4.98
C ASP A 356 2.26 3.61 -4.74
N VAL A 357 2.41 4.39 -5.81
CA VAL A 357 2.01 5.80 -5.85
C VAL A 357 0.78 6.02 -6.73
N GLY A 358 0.29 4.99 -7.42
CA GLY A 358 -0.88 5.01 -8.31
C GLY A 358 -2.17 5.26 -7.53
N ARG A 359 -2.40 4.52 -6.44
CA ARG A 359 -3.62 4.62 -5.62
C ARG A 359 -3.69 5.92 -4.83
N ASN A 360 -2.69 6.17 -4.00
CA ASN A 360 -2.46 7.46 -3.36
C ASN A 360 -1.00 7.87 -3.60
N PHE A 361 -0.81 9.11 -4.03
CA PHE A 361 0.50 9.68 -4.30
C PHE A 361 1.31 9.82 -3.01
N HIS A 362 2.62 9.66 -3.13
CA HIS A 362 3.58 9.92 -2.07
C HIS A 362 4.62 10.90 -2.55
N SER A 363 4.97 11.86 -1.70
CA SER A 363 5.87 12.94 -2.10
C SER A 363 7.26 12.42 -2.51
N LYS A 364 7.97 13.22 -3.31
CA LYS A 364 9.37 12.97 -3.63
C LYS A 364 10.19 12.83 -2.35
N GLU A 365 9.95 13.67 -1.36
CA GLU A 365 10.65 13.67 -0.08
C GLU A 365 10.47 12.34 0.67
N ALA A 366 9.26 11.77 0.67
CA ALA A 366 9.00 10.46 1.25
C ALA A 366 9.74 9.34 0.49
N VAL A 367 9.73 9.39 -0.85
CA VAL A 367 10.50 8.46 -1.70
C VAL A 367 12.00 8.55 -1.40
N LEU A 368 12.57 9.76 -1.27
CA LEU A 368 13.99 9.93 -0.94
C LEU A 368 14.32 9.37 0.46
N ARG A 369 13.46 9.60 1.45
CA ARG A 369 13.62 9.01 2.80
C ARG A 369 13.55 7.48 2.76
N LEU A 370 12.67 6.90 1.94
CA LEU A 370 12.62 5.46 1.71
C LEU A 370 13.95 4.93 1.13
N LEU A 371 14.47 5.56 0.07
CA LEU A 371 15.75 5.18 -0.55
C LEU A 371 16.94 5.27 0.42
N ASP A 372 16.91 6.24 1.35
CA ASP A 372 17.91 6.32 2.41
C ASP A 372 17.87 5.10 3.34
N GLN A 373 16.68 4.70 3.80
CA GLN A 373 16.56 3.53 4.68
C GLN A 373 16.85 2.22 3.93
N MET A 374 16.37 2.07 2.69
CA MET A 374 16.70 0.93 1.83
C MET A 374 18.21 0.70 1.75
N SER A 375 18.95 1.77 1.43
CA SER A 375 20.39 1.69 1.28
C SER A 375 21.14 1.48 2.59
N ARG A 376 20.64 1.97 3.74
CA ARG A 376 21.20 1.64 5.07
C ARG A 376 21.11 0.15 5.36
N TYR A 377 20.00 -0.48 5.00
CA TYR A 377 19.76 -1.90 5.25
C TYR A 377 20.06 -2.78 4.02
N LYS A 378 20.82 -2.27 3.05
CA LYS A 378 21.36 -3.03 1.91
C LYS A 378 20.31 -3.56 0.92
N LEU A 379 19.08 -3.03 0.94
CA LEU A 379 18.07 -3.24 -0.11
C LEU A 379 18.49 -2.46 -1.36
N ASN A 380 18.35 -3.06 -2.55
CA ASN A 380 18.99 -2.55 -3.78
C ASN A 380 18.07 -2.43 -4.99
N LYS A 381 16.79 -2.78 -4.86
CA LYS A 381 15.80 -2.65 -5.94
C LYS A 381 14.63 -1.84 -5.42
N PHE A 382 14.35 -0.71 -6.06
CA PHE A 382 13.16 0.07 -5.84
C PHE A 382 12.21 -0.15 -7.00
N HIS A 383 11.21 -1.00 -6.77
CA HIS A 383 10.13 -1.26 -7.71
C HIS A 383 9.10 -0.16 -7.54
N PHE A 384 8.92 0.67 -8.56
CA PHE A 384 8.17 1.91 -8.47
C PHE A 384 6.91 1.82 -9.34
N HIS A 385 5.77 1.63 -8.67
CA HIS A 385 4.47 1.47 -9.31
C HIS A 385 3.84 2.82 -9.58
N LEU A 386 4.02 3.29 -10.80
CA LEU A 386 3.81 4.68 -11.23
C LEU A 386 2.43 4.93 -11.83
N SER A 387 1.66 3.89 -12.11
CA SER A 387 0.31 4.01 -12.67
C SER A 387 -0.56 2.84 -12.25
N ASP A 388 -1.82 3.14 -11.95
CA ASP A 388 -2.89 2.16 -11.76
C ASP A 388 -4.23 2.75 -12.27
N ASP A 389 -5.36 2.17 -11.87
CA ASP A 389 -6.68 2.65 -12.23
C ASP A 389 -6.97 4.07 -11.67
N GLU A 390 -6.54 4.35 -10.44
CA GLU A 390 -6.84 5.59 -9.72
C GLU A 390 -5.87 6.74 -10.01
N GLY A 391 -4.78 6.48 -10.73
CA GLY A 391 -3.80 7.53 -10.97
C GLY A 391 -2.62 7.18 -11.86
N TRP A 392 -2.12 8.19 -12.55
CA TRP A 392 -0.89 8.19 -13.33
C TRP A 392 0.09 9.24 -12.78
N ARG A 393 1.32 8.81 -12.45
CA ARG A 393 2.20 9.58 -11.55
C ARG A 393 3.52 10.04 -12.15
N LEU A 394 3.71 9.93 -13.45
CA LEU A 394 4.94 10.37 -14.10
C LEU A 394 4.66 11.25 -15.32
N GLU A 395 5.26 12.43 -15.39
CA GLU A 395 5.20 13.25 -16.59
C GLU A 395 5.82 12.53 -17.81
N ILE A 396 5.05 12.41 -18.90
CA ILE A 396 5.52 11.87 -20.18
C ILE A 396 5.45 12.98 -21.24
N PRO A 397 6.58 13.44 -21.78
CA PRO A 397 6.61 14.41 -22.87
C PRO A 397 5.70 14.00 -24.03
N ASP A 398 4.99 14.97 -24.61
CA ASP A 398 3.98 14.84 -25.69
C ASP A 398 2.67 14.13 -25.33
N LEU A 399 2.56 13.56 -24.13
CA LEU A 399 1.34 12.96 -23.58
C LEU A 399 0.90 13.68 -22.29
N PRO A 400 0.67 15.00 -22.31
CA PRO A 400 0.39 15.78 -21.12
C PRO A 400 -0.90 15.35 -20.41
N GLU A 401 -1.88 14.81 -21.15
CA GLU A 401 -3.15 14.36 -20.58
C GLU A 401 -2.98 13.28 -19.49
N LEU A 402 -1.90 12.49 -19.54
CA LEU A 402 -1.59 11.50 -18.51
C LEU A 402 -1.40 12.13 -17.12
N THR A 403 -0.84 13.35 -17.06
CA THR A 403 -0.66 14.09 -15.80
C THR A 403 -1.69 15.21 -15.63
N GLU A 404 -2.17 15.85 -16.69
CA GLU A 404 -3.23 16.86 -16.61
C GLU A 404 -4.55 16.26 -16.08
N ILE A 405 -4.85 15.00 -16.44
CA ILE A 405 -6.08 14.29 -16.06
C ILE A 405 -5.75 13.11 -15.17
N GLY A 406 -4.90 12.20 -15.65
CA GLY A 406 -4.63 10.93 -14.97
C GLY A 406 -3.96 11.08 -13.59
N SER A 407 -3.33 12.22 -13.29
CA SER A 407 -2.75 12.46 -11.95
C SER A 407 -3.71 13.10 -10.94
N GLN A 408 -4.90 13.50 -11.39
CA GLN A 408 -5.84 14.32 -10.63
C GLN A 408 -7.13 13.54 -10.38
N ARG A 409 -7.64 13.63 -9.16
CA ARG A 409 -8.99 13.13 -8.81
C ARG A 409 -9.85 14.27 -8.30
N CYS A 410 -11.03 14.44 -8.88
CA CYS A 410 -11.98 15.47 -8.49
C CYS A 410 -13.39 15.10 -8.94
N HIS A 411 -14.40 15.80 -8.44
CA HIS A 411 -15.79 15.55 -8.83
C HIS A 411 -16.09 16.07 -10.25
N ASP A 412 -15.66 15.31 -11.26
CA ASP A 412 -16.01 15.50 -12.67
C ASP A 412 -16.61 14.21 -13.23
N LEU A 413 -17.94 14.15 -13.33
CA LEU A 413 -18.65 12.98 -13.87
C LEU A 413 -18.36 12.70 -15.34
N SER A 414 -17.77 13.65 -16.07
CA SER A 414 -17.37 13.49 -17.48
C SER A 414 -15.96 12.92 -17.64
N GLU A 415 -15.16 12.98 -16.57
CA GLU A 415 -13.73 12.64 -16.53
C GLU A 415 -12.92 13.27 -17.67
N THR A 416 -13.16 14.55 -17.94
CA THR A 416 -12.44 15.33 -18.94
C THR A 416 -11.40 16.26 -18.33
N GLN A 417 -11.50 16.54 -17.03
CA GLN A 417 -10.54 17.36 -16.28
C GLN A 417 -9.76 16.58 -15.23
N CYS A 418 -10.34 15.52 -14.68
CA CYS A 418 -9.74 14.66 -13.66
C CYS A 418 -10.39 13.28 -13.71
N LEU A 419 -9.77 12.27 -13.09
CA LEU A 419 -10.44 11.01 -12.81
C LEU A 419 -11.48 11.21 -11.70
N LEU A 420 -12.48 10.32 -11.63
CA LEU A 420 -13.42 10.31 -10.52
C LEU A 420 -12.73 10.15 -9.16
N PRO A 421 -13.27 10.71 -8.07
CA PRO A 421 -12.73 10.52 -6.74
C PRO A 421 -12.75 9.04 -6.35
N GLN A 422 -11.69 8.60 -5.68
CA GLN A 422 -11.52 7.25 -5.16
C GLN A 422 -10.85 7.31 -3.78
N LEU A 423 -11.01 6.26 -2.97
CA LEU A 423 -10.25 6.01 -1.74
C LEU A 423 -10.36 7.11 -0.67
N GLY A 424 -11.50 7.79 -0.60
CA GLY A 424 -11.72 8.87 0.36
C GLY A 424 -10.89 10.11 0.07
N SER A 425 -10.59 10.40 -1.21
CA SER A 425 -9.89 11.64 -1.62
C SER A 425 -10.79 12.89 -1.57
N GLY A 426 -12.11 12.75 -1.43
CA GLY A 426 -13.03 13.88 -1.47
C GLY A 426 -13.20 14.46 -2.88
N PRO A 427 -14.02 15.52 -3.04
CA PRO A 427 -14.41 16.04 -4.35
C PRO A 427 -13.36 16.97 -4.98
N GLU A 428 -12.37 17.41 -4.22
CA GLU A 428 -11.29 18.31 -4.66
C GLU A 428 -9.99 17.54 -4.91
N ASN A 429 -9.08 18.14 -5.69
CA ASN A 429 -7.78 17.57 -6.04
C ASN A 429 -6.61 18.10 -5.18
N ASN A 430 -6.89 18.48 -3.93
CA ASN A 430 -5.98 19.22 -3.05
C ASN A 430 -5.21 18.36 -2.03
N ASN A 431 -5.24 17.03 -2.20
CA ASN A 431 -4.58 16.07 -1.31
C ASN A 431 -3.84 14.99 -2.11
N MET A 432 -3.23 14.05 -1.40
CA MET A 432 -2.41 12.97 -1.96
C MET A 432 -3.19 11.96 -2.81
N GLY A 433 -4.51 12.06 -2.94
CA GLY A 433 -5.19 11.35 -4.02
C GLY A 433 -4.78 11.86 -5.42
N SER A 434 -4.27 13.10 -5.47
CA SER A 434 -3.74 13.74 -6.67
C SER A 434 -2.23 14.01 -6.53
N GLY A 435 -1.57 14.20 -7.68
CA GLY A 435 -0.14 14.49 -7.74
C GLY A 435 0.62 13.54 -8.67
N TYR A 436 1.79 14.00 -9.11
CA TYR A 436 2.71 13.27 -9.99
C TYR A 436 4.14 13.79 -9.83
N PHE A 437 5.10 13.00 -10.30
CA PHE A 437 6.49 13.42 -10.45
C PHE A 437 6.68 14.08 -11.81
N SER A 438 7.23 15.30 -11.80
CA SER A 438 7.76 15.87 -13.04
C SER A 438 8.90 15.01 -13.58
N ARG A 439 9.24 15.20 -14.86
CA ARG A 439 10.40 14.57 -15.48
C ARG A 439 11.67 14.80 -14.65
N GLN A 440 11.84 16.02 -14.12
CA GLN A 440 12.99 16.37 -13.30
C GLN A 440 12.94 15.68 -11.93
N ASP A 441 11.77 15.58 -11.30
CA ASP A 441 11.63 14.86 -10.03
C ASP A 441 12.01 13.39 -10.16
N TYR A 442 11.58 12.74 -11.24
CA TYR A 442 11.96 11.36 -11.52
C TYR A 442 13.47 11.23 -11.74
N ILE A 443 14.09 12.10 -12.54
CA ILE A 443 15.55 12.11 -12.74
C ILE A 443 16.30 12.32 -11.42
N ASP A 444 15.80 13.20 -10.55
CA ASP A 444 16.39 13.43 -9.23
C ASP A 444 16.29 12.16 -8.35
N ILE A 445 15.15 11.48 -8.36
CA ILE A 445 14.96 10.18 -7.68
C ILE A 445 15.97 9.15 -8.22
N LEU A 446 16.15 9.06 -9.54
CA LEU A 446 17.12 8.15 -10.16
C LEU A 446 18.56 8.45 -9.73
N ASN A 447 18.96 9.72 -9.74
CA ASN A 447 20.27 10.16 -9.27
C ASN A 447 20.47 9.84 -7.79
N TYR A 448 19.44 10.05 -6.97
CA TYR A 448 19.45 9.76 -5.54
C TYR A 448 19.61 8.27 -5.24
N ALA A 449 18.88 7.41 -5.97
CA ALA A 449 18.93 5.96 -5.88
C ALA A 449 20.29 5.42 -6.36
N LYS A 450 20.81 5.92 -7.48
CA LYS A 450 22.13 5.55 -8.04
C LYS A 450 23.26 5.79 -7.04
N ALA A 451 23.29 6.96 -6.40
CA ALA A 451 24.30 7.28 -5.39
C ALA A 451 24.28 6.30 -4.20
N ARG A 452 23.16 5.62 -3.99
CA ARG A 452 22.84 4.68 -2.91
C ARG A 452 22.89 3.20 -3.31
N GLN A 453 23.38 2.90 -4.51
CA GLN A 453 23.47 1.54 -5.05
C GLN A 453 22.10 0.86 -5.24
N ILE A 454 21.05 1.66 -5.47
CA ILE A 454 19.69 1.19 -5.71
C ILE A 454 19.37 1.34 -7.20
N GLU A 455 18.87 0.26 -7.81
CA GLU A 455 18.24 0.28 -9.12
C GLU A 455 16.77 0.64 -8.97
N VAL A 456 16.28 1.59 -9.77
CA VAL A 456 14.86 1.91 -9.89
C VAL A 456 14.27 1.12 -11.05
N ILE A 457 13.20 0.39 -10.79
CA ILE A 457 12.46 -0.44 -11.74
C ILE A 457 11.07 0.20 -11.88
N PRO A 458 10.81 0.95 -12.96
CA PRO A 458 9.50 1.53 -13.22
C PRO A 458 8.51 0.44 -13.64
N GLU A 459 7.33 0.54 -13.07
CA GLU A 459 6.15 -0.21 -13.48
C GLU A 459 5.09 0.74 -14.01
N ILE A 460 4.61 0.41 -15.20
CA ILE A 460 3.39 0.96 -15.80
C ILE A 460 2.49 -0.23 -16.04
N ASP A 461 1.46 -0.38 -15.21
CA ASP A 461 0.63 -1.58 -15.21
C ASP A 461 -0.28 -1.67 -16.44
N ILE A 462 -0.25 -2.85 -17.07
CA ILE A 462 -1.01 -3.22 -18.25
C ILE A 462 -1.13 -4.76 -18.33
N PRO A 463 -2.20 -5.34 -18.90
CA PRO A 463 -3.28 -4.64 -19.59
C PRO A 463 -4.50 -4.29 -18.75
N ALA A 464 -4.64 -4.83 -17.55
CA ALA A 464 -5.57 -4.31 -16.53
C ALA A 464 -4.89 -3.18 -15.74
N HIS A 465 -5.54 -2.66 -14.70
CA HIS A 465 -4.97 -1.59 -13.85
C HIS A 465 -4.55 -0.35 -14.65
N ALA A 466 -5.22 -0.09 -15.78
CA ALA A 466 -4.80 0.91 -16.76
C ALA A 466 -5.80 2.07 -16.89
N ARG A 467 -6.81 2.18 -16.01
CA ARG A 467 -7.89 3.17 -16.15
C ARG A 467 -7.38 4.61 -16.23
N ALA A 468 -6.38 4.99 -15.43
CA ALA A 468 -5.84 6.35 -15.49
C ALA A 468 -5.26 6.68 -16.89
N ALA A 469 -4.52 5.74 -17.49
CA ALA A 469 -3.98 5.88 -18.83
C ALA A 469 -5.11 5.89 -19.88
N VAL A 470 -6.05 4.96 -19.78
CA VAL A 470 -7.21 4.84 -20.69
C VAL A 470 -8.02 6.12 -20.71
N MET A 471 -8.45 6.62 -19.55
CA MET A 471 -9.28 7.83 -19.45
C MET A 471 -8.55 9.08 -19.92
N SER A 472 -7.25 9.20 -19.61
CA SER A 472 -6.41 10.29 -20.12
C SER A 472 -6.32 10.29 -21.65
N MET A 473 -6.14 9.11 -22.26
CA MET A 473 -6.08 8.99 -23.71
C MET A 473 -7.45 9.16 -24.39
N GLU A 474 -8.56 8.85 -23.71
CA GLU A 474 -9.90 9.17 -24.20
C GLU A 474 -10.18 10.68 -24.18
N ALA A 475 -9.74 11.38 -23.14
CA ALA A 475 -9.84 12.84 -23.09
C ALA A 475 -8.97 13.51 -24.17
N ARG A 476 -7.74 13.01 -24.37
CA ARG A 476 -6.87 13.41 -25.49
C ARG A 476 -7.58 13.21 -26.84
N TYR A 477 -8.16 12.03 -27.06
CA TYR A 477 -8.91 11.72 -28.28
C TYR A 477 -10.04 12.74 -28.50
N LYS A 478 -10.90 12.97 -27.50
CA LYS A 478 -12.02 13.93 -27.60
C LYS A 478 -11.54 15.34 -27.94
N LYS A 479 -10.48 15.82 -27.25
CA LYS A 479 -9.88 17.14 -27.46
C LYS A 479 -9.34 17.30 -28.89
N LEU A 480 -8.60 16.34 -29.39
CA LEU A 480 -8.00 16.39 -30.73
C LEU A 480 -9.04 16.19 -31.84
N MET A 481 -10.06 15.36 -31.63
CA MET A 481 -11.21 15.24 -32.54
C MET A 481 -11.97 16.55 -32.68
N ALA A 482 -12.22 17.26 -31.57
CA ALA A 482 -12.86 18.57 -31.60
C ALA A 482 -12.05 19.63 -32.37
N GLN A 483 -10.73 19.41 -32.52
CA GLN A 483 -9.82 20.24 -33.32
C GLN A 483 -9.69 19.76 -34.78
N GLY A 484 -10.41 18.70 -35.19
CA GLY A 484 -10.31 18.12 -36.52
C GLY A 484 -9.03 17.30 -36.77
N LYS A 485 -8.31 16.91 -35.71
CA LYS A 485 -7.01 16.20 -35.79
C LYS A 485 -7.18 14.70 -35.57
N GLU A 486 -7.94 14.05 -36.44
CA GLU A 486 -8.34 12.64 -36.26
C GLU A 486 -7.17 11.65 -36.16
N GLN A 487 -6.10 11.85 -36.95
CA GLN A 487 -4.93 10.97 -36.89
C GLN A 487 -4.19 11.07 -35.55
N GLU A 488 -3.92 12.30 -35.08
CA GLU A 488 -3.29 12.56 -33.77
C GLU A 488 -4.19 12.05 -32.62
N ALA A 489 -5.51 12.18 -32.75
CA ALA A 489 -6.48 11.70 -31.77
C ALA A 489 -6.42 10.17 -31.59
N ASN A 490 -6.25 9.42 -32.67
CA ASN A 490 -6.21 7.96 -32.67
C ASN A 490 -4.81 7.39 -32.44
N GLU A 491 -3.76 8.22 -32.45
CA GLU A 491 -2.37 7.76 -32.40
C GLU A 491 -2.08 6.89 -31.18
N TYR A 492 -2.56 7.32 -30.01
CA TYR A 492 -2.31 6.72 -28.69
C TYR A 492 -3.56 6.25 -27.96
N ARG A 493 -4.69 6.13 -28.68
CA ARG A 493 -5.95 5.70 -28.07
C ARG A 493 -5.88 4.27 -27.56
N LEU A 494 -6.42 4.00 -26.37
CA LEU A 494 -6.27 2.70 -25.70
C LEU A 494 -7.54 1.84 -25.69
N LEU A 495 -8.67 2.37 -26.16
CA LEU A 495 -9.93 1.66 -26.29
C LEU A 495 -10.33 1.46 -27.74
N ASP A 496 -10.87 0.27 -28.02
CA ASP A 496 -11.60 0.00 -29.24
C ASP A 496 -13.02 0.54 -29.07
N GLN A 497 -13.45 1.46 -29.94
CA GLN A 497 -14.79 2.05 -29.91
C GLN A 497 -15.91 1.01 -30.06
N THR A 498 -15.62 -0.14 -30.66
CA THR A 498 -16.58 -1.21 -30.88
C THR A 498 -16.74 -2.11 -29.66
N ASP A 499 -15.85 -2.00 -28.66
CA ASP A 499 -15.85 -2.86 -27.50
C ASP A 499 -16.97 -2.50 -26.51
N THR A 500 -17.88 -3.46 -26.35
CA THR A 500 -19.02 -3.39 -25.44
C THR A 500 -18.97 -4.50 -24.38
N SER A 501 -17.78 -5.06 -24.13
CA SER A 501 -17.57 -6.07 -23.10
C SER A 501 -18.04 -5.56 -21.74
N ASN A 502 -18.92 -6.33 -21.10
CA ASN A 502 -19.32 -6.10 -19.72
C ASN A 502 -18.39 -6.91 -18.81
N THR A 503 -17.40 -6.23 -18.22
CA THR A 503 -16.41 -6.84 -17.33
C THR A 503 -16.28 -6.00 -16.07
N THR A 504 -16.03 -6.65 -14.94
CA THR A 504 -15.76 -5.99 -13.65
C THR A 504 -14.34 -6.38 -13.19
N SER A 505 -13.48 -5.39 -12.95
CA SER A 505 -12.16 -5.59 -12.32
C SER A 505 -12.27 -5.94 -10.84
N VAL A 506 -11.15 -6.28 -10.21
CA VAL A 506 -11.10 -6.64 -8.78
C VAL A 506 -11.52 -5.47 -7.88
N GLN A 507 -11.19 -4.24 -8.29
CA GLN A 507 -11.52 -2.99 -7.60
C GLN A 507 -12.88 -2.43 -8.07
N PHE A 508 -13.66 -3.21 -8.83
CA PHE A 508 -14.99 -2.86 -9.33
C PHE A 508 -15.00 -1.72 -10.37
N TYR A 509 -13.94 -1.58 -11.16
CA TYR A 509 -13.99 -0.81 -12.41
C TYR A 509 -14.58 -1.63 -13.54
N ASP A 510 -15.06 -0.94 -14.57
CA ASP A 510 -15.59 -1.58 -15.77
C ASP A 510 -14.48 -1.81 -16.83
N ARG A 511 -14.86 -1.98 -18.10
CA ARG A 511 -13.93 -2.16 -19.21
C ARG A 511 -12.87 -1.06 -19.36
N HIS A 512 -13.08 0.14 -18.79
CA HIS A 512 -12.10 1.23 -18.88
C HIS A 512 -10.84 0.97 -18.05
N SER A 513 -10.84 0.00 -17.13
CA SER A 513 -9.63 -0.47 -16.43
C SER A 513 -8.70 -1.30 -17.33
N TYR A 514 -9.19 -1.72 -18.50
CA TYR A 514 -8.47 -2.61 -19.39
C TYR A 514 -8.06 -1.87 -20.66
N LEU A 515 -6.77 -1.56 -20.81
CA LEU A 515 -6.26 -1.13 -22.12
C LEU A 515 -6.47 -2.28 -23.12
N ASN A 516 -6.78 -1.95 -24.37
CA ASN A 516 -7.02 -2.96 -25.40
C ASN A 516 -5.69 -3.48 -26.01
N PRO A 517 -5.29 -4.74 -25.75
CA PRO A 517 -4.01 -5.28 -26.21
C PRO A 517 -3.94 -5.53 -27.73
N CYS A 518 -5.08 -5.46 -28.42
CA CYS A 518 -5.20 -5.80 -29.83
C CYS A 518 -4.98 -4.60 -30.77
N MET A 519 -4.82 -3.39 -30.20
CA MET A 519 -4.69 -2.16 -30.96
C MET A 519 -3.23 -1.79 -31.22
N ASP A 520 -2.94 -1.33 -32.44
CA ASP A 520 -1.61 -0.77 -32.76
C ASP A 520 -1.31 0.51 -32.00
N SER A 521 -2.35 1.30 -31.66
CA SER A 521 -2.23 2.51 -30.83
C SER A 521 -1.77 2.19 -29.41
N ALA A 522 -2.21 1.07 -28.82
CA ALA A 522 -1.73 0.63 -27.51
C ALA A 522 -0.22 0.32 -27.54
N LYS A 523 0.26 -0.37 -28.58
CA LYS A 523 1.70 -0.62 -28.78
C LYS A 523 2.49 0.68 -29.00
N ARG A 524 1.94 1.64 -29.75
CA ARG A 524 2.56 2.97 -29.95
C ARG A 524 2.64 3.76 -28.64
N PHE A 525 1.59 3.74 -27.83
CA PHE A 525 1.56 4.38 -26.51
C PHE A 525 2.64 3.80 -25.60
N ILE A 526 2.69 2.47 -25.47
CA ILE A 526 3.70 1.79 -24.65
C ILE A 526 5.11 2.10 -25.14
N ASN A 527 5.34 2.05 -26.46
CA ASN A 527 6.63 2.41 -27.04
C ASN A 527 7.03 3.86 -26.71
N LYS A 528 6.10 4.81 -26.77
CA LYS A 528 6.35 6.21 -26.39
C LYS A 528 6.71 6.32 -24.90
N VAL A 529 5.90 5.76 -24.01
CA VAL A 529 6.14 5.77 -22.56
C VAL A 529 7.50 5.17 -22.21
N ILE A 530 7.81 3.97 -22.73
CA ILE A 530 9.11 3.32 -22.50
C ILE A 530 10.25 4.21 -23.01
N SER A 531 10.12 4.80 -24.21
CA SER A 531 11.17 5.63 -24.79
C SER A 531 11.50 6.86 -23.94
N GLU A 532 10.48 7.50 -23.35
CA GLU A 532 10.66 8.68 -22.50
C GLU A 532 11.30 8.31 -21.16
N ILE A 533 10.86 7.21 -20.54
CA ILE A 533 11.45 6.71 -19.29
C ILE A 533 12.90 6.28 -19.52
N VAL A 534 13.22 5.60 -20.63
CA VAL A 534 14.59 5.27 -21.02
C VAL A 534 15.44 6.53 -21.18
N ALA A 535 14.89 7.59 -21.78
CA ALA A 535 15.59 8.87 -21.91
C ALA A 535 15.91 9.50 -20.54
N MET A 536 14.96 9.49 -19.60
CA MET A 536 15.17 9.97 -18.23
C MET A 536 16.26 9.16 -17.50
N HIS A 537 16.23 7.83 -17.63
CA HIS A 537 17.26 6.93 -17.09
C HIS A 537 18.65 7.17 -17.67
N LYS A 538 18.72 7.41 -18.98
CA LYS A 538 19.96 7.75 -19.67
C LYS A 538 20.53 9.09 -19.18
N GLU A 539 19.67 10.08 -18.97
CA GLU A 539 20.06 11.40 -18.47
C GLU A 539 20.59 11.35 -17.03
N ALA A 540 19.95 10.57 -16.15
CA ALA A 540 20.46 10.29 -14.79
C ALA A 540 21.76 9.43 -14.78
N GLY A 541 22.16 8.89 -15.94
CA GLY A 541 23.25 7.95 -16.06
C GLY A 541 23.03 6.67 -15.23
N LEU A 542 21.77 6.26 -15.04
CA LEU A 542 21.36 5.00 -14.43
C LEU A 542 20.57 4.20 -15.48
N PRO A 543 21.25 3.48 -16.40
CA PRO A 543 20.58 2.77 -17.48
C PRO A 543 19.50 1.83 -16.96
N LEU A 544 18.33 1.85 -17.62
CA LEU A 544 17.20 1.00 -17.31
C LEU A 544 17.48 -0.44 -17.73
N ASN A 545 17.63 -1.35 -16.76
CA ASN A 545 17.93 -2.76 -17.04
C ASN A 545 16.71 -3.67 -16.99
N THR A 546 15.66 -3.23 -16.29
CA THR A 546 14.44 -3.98 -16.01
C THR A 546 13.23 -3.08 -16.23
N TRP A 547 12.30 -3.51 -17.09
CA TRP A 547 10.99 -2.88 -17.24
C TRP A 547 9.95 -3.76 -16.55
N HIS A 548 9.11 -3.19 -15.68
CA HIS A 548 7.98 -3.94 -15.12
C HIS A 548 6.72 -3.68 -15.94
N PHE A 549 6.13 -4.75 -16.45
CA PHE A 549 4.92 -4.72 -17.28
C PHE A 549 3.64 -4.63 -16.46
N GLY A 550 3.70 -4.97 -15.16
CA GLY A 550 2.53 -5.20 -14.33
C GLY A 550 1.92 -6.54 -14.66
N GLY A 551 0.69 -6.56 -15.15
CA GLY A 551 0.07 -7.73 -15.78
C GLY A 551 -0.76 -8.59 -14.85
N ASP A 552 -1.04 -8.13 -13.64
CA ASP A 552 -1.95 -8.79 -12.72
C ASP A 552 -3.42 -8.57 -13.09
N GLU A 553 -4.23 -9.54 -12.68
CA GLU A 553 -5.68 -9.47 -12.52
C GLU A 553 -6.51 -9.10 -13.77
N ALA A 554 -5.98 -9.33 -14.98
CA ALA A 554 -6.71 -9.17 -16.25
C ALA A 554 -7.83 -10.23 -16.46
N LYS A 555 -8.90 -10.15 -15.66
CA LYS A 555 -10.03 -11.08 -15.59
C LYS A 555 -11.32 -10.36 -15.20
N ASN A 556 -12.48 -10.90 -15.58
CA ASN A 556 -13.77 -10.45 -15.02
C ASN A 556 -14.05 -11.21 -13.71
N ILE A 557 -14.13 -10.51 -12.57
CA ILE A 557 -14.38 -11.15 -11.28
C ILE A 557 -15.77 -11.80 -11.17
N ARG A 558 -16.75 -11.34 -11.96
CA ARG A 558 -18.11 -11.92 -11.99
C ARG A 558 -18.16 -13.32 -12.61
N LEU A 559 -17.08 -13.72 -13.30
CA LEU A 559 -16.87 -15.08 -13.79
C LEU A 559 -16.03 -15.93 -12.81
N GLY A 560 -15.72 -15.40 -11.63
CA GLY A 560 -14.95 -16.05 -10.58
C GLY A 560 -15.71 -17.20 -9.89
N ALA A 561 -14.95 -18.06 -9.21
CA ALA A 561 -15.46 -19.33 -8.69
C ALA A 561 -16.50 -19.22 -7.57
N GLY A 562 -16.55 -18.09 -6.85
CA GLY A 562 -17.51 -17.85 -5.78
C GLY A 562 -18.82 -17.18 -6.25
N TYR A 563 -18.98 -16.96 -7.56
CA TYR A 563 -20.25 -16.59 -8.20
C TYR A 563 -20.86 -17.76 -8.99
N GLN A 564 -22.15 -17.65 -9.31
CA GLN A 564 -22.91 -18.60 -10.15
C GLN A 564 -24.04 -17.91 -10.92
N ASP A 565 -24.44 -18.47 -12.08
CA ASP A 565 -25.57 -17.96 -12.85
C ASP A 565 -26.92 -18.27 -12.20
N LYS A 566 -27.80 -17.26 -12.14
CA LYS A 566 -29.16 -17.36 -11.61
C LYS A 566 -30.07 -18.35 -12.33
N ASN A 567 -29.77 -18.72 -13.57
CA ASN A 567 -30.52 -19.73 -14.33
C ASN A 567 -29.79 -21.08 -14.39
N GLY A 568 -28.63 -21.20 -13.74
CA GLY A 568 -27.87 -22.44 -13.62
C GLY A 568 -28.36 -23.32 -12.48
N THR A 569 -27.62 -24.42 -12.23
CA THR A 569 -27.82 -25.22 -11.01
C THR A 569 -27.26 -24.45 -9.83
N ILE A 570 -28.13 -24.02 -8.92
CA ILE A 570 -27.73 -23.27 -7.73
C ILE A 570 -27.08 -24.23 -6.73
N VAL A 571 -25.79 -23.99 -6.44
CA VAL A 571 -25.05 -24.64 -5.37
C VAL A 571 -24.98 -23.72 -4.15
N PRO A 572 -24.93 -24.26 -2.92
CA PRO A 572 -24.71 -23.45 -1.72
C PRO A 572 -23.41 -22.63 -1.78
N ASP A 573 -23.35 -21.59 -0.95
CA ASP A 573 -22.14 -20.80 -0.68
C ASP A 573 -21.54 -20.08 -1.90
N LYS A 574 -22.37 -19.68 -2.87
CA LYS A 574 -21.96 -18.84 -4.01
C LYS A 574 -22.96 -17.74 -4.31
N GLY A 575 -22.46 -16.57 -4.70
CA GLY A 575 -23.26 -15.41 -5.10
C GLY A 575 -24.04 -15.66 -6.39
N ILE A 576 -25.35 -15.45 -6.36
CA ILE A 576 -26.25 -15.66 -7.49
C ILE A 576 -26.35 -14.36 -8.30
N ILE A 577 -25.83 -14.38 -9.52
CA ILE A 577 -25.81 -13.23 -10.43
C ILE A 577 -26.29 -13.61 -11.84
N ASN A 578 -26.41 -12.65 -12.75
CA ASN A 578 -26.74 -12.92 -14.15
C ASN A 578 -25.45 -13.06 -14.99
N GLN A 579 -24.80 -14.23 -14.98
CA GLN A 579 -23.55 -14.43 -15.72
C GLN A 579 -23.72 -14.36 -17.24
N LYS A 580 -24.96 -14.50 -17.76
CA LYS A 580 -25.24 -14.36 -19.20
C LYS A 580 -24.93 -12.98 -19.80
N ILE A 581 -24.86 -11.93 -18.97
CA ILE A 581 -24.47 -10.59 -19.43
C ILE A 581 -23.00 -10.30 -19.18
N GLU A 582 -22.28 -11.20 -18.52
CA GLU A 582 -20.87 -11.02 -18.16
C GLU A 582 -19.98 -11.54 -19.27
N ASP A 583 -19.00 -10.73 -19.65
CA ASP A 583 -18.02 -11.04 -20.67
C ASP A 583 -16.62 -11.14 -20.06
N LYS A 584 -15.75 -11.90 -20.70
CA LYS A 584 -14.31 -11.76 -20.45
C LYS A 584 -13.83 -10.39 -20.97
N PRO A 585 -12.73 -9.83 -20.42
CA PRO A 585 -12.12 -8.62 -20.97
C PRO A 585 -11.90 -8.76 -22.48
N TRP A 586 -12.28 -7.72 -23.23
CA TRP A 586 -12.15 -7.61 -24.69
C TRP A 586 -12.93 -8.62 -25.55
N ALA A 587 -13.78 -9.46 -24.97
CA ALA A 587 -14.59 -10.44 -25.74
C ALA A 587 -15.42 -9.81 -26.88
N LYS A 588 -15.84 -8.54 -26.73
CA LYS A 588 -16.64 -7.81 -27.73
C LYS A 588 -15.84 -6.77 -28.53
N SER A 589 -14.52 -6.69 -28.34
CA SER A 589 -13.62 -5.87 -29.15
C SER A 589 -13.47 -6.46 -30.56
N GLN A 590 -13.86 -5.71 -31.60
CA GLN A 590 -13.70 -6.18 -32.99
C GLN A 590 -12.21 -6.30 -33.37
N ALA A 591 -11.34 -5.45 -32.83
CA ALA A 591 -9.90 -5.57 -33.02
C ALA A 591 -9.38 -6.92 -32.51
N CYS A 592 -9.85 -7.37 -31.33
CA CYS A 592 -9.46 -8.65 -30.76
C CYS A 592 -10.10 -9.85 -31.48
N GLN A 593 -11.37 -9.74 -31.88
CA GLN A 593 -12.05 -10.77 -32.68
C GLN A 593 -11.35 -10.98 -34.03
N LYS A 594 -10.82 -9.92 -34.64
CA LYS A 594 -10.00 -10.03 -35.85
C LYS A 594 -8.72 -10.84 -35.63
N MET A 595 -8.04 -10.64 -34.51
CA MET A 595 -6.85 -11.44 -34.17
C MET A 595 -7.18 -12.92 -33.96
N ILE A 596 -8.30 -13.23 -33.31
CA ILE A 596 -8.80 -14.60 -33.14
C ILE A 596 -9.12 -15.23 -34.51
N ALA A 597 -9.85 -14.51 -35.38
CA ALA A 597 -10.18 -15.00 -36.72
C ALA A 597 -8.95 -15.23 -37.61
N GLN A 598 -7.87 -14.49 -37.38
CA GLN A 598 -6.57 -14.66 -38.06
C GLN A 598 -5.70 -15.77 -37.45
N GLY A 599 -6.11 -16.37 -36.33
CA GLY A 599 -5.36 -17.41 -35.64
C GLY A 599 -4.11 -16.90 -34.92
N VAL A 600 -4.01 -15.59 -34.64
CA VAL A 600 -2.89 -15.01 -33.87
C VAL A 600 -2.96 -15.46 -32.40
N ILE A 601 -4.17 -15.54 -31.87
CA ILE A 601 -4.52 -16.08 -30.55
C ILE A 601 -5.72 -17.02 -30.70
N LYS A 602 -5.91 -17.97 -29.78
CA LYS A 602 -7.06 -18.89 -29.84
C LYS A 602 -8.34 -18.24 -29.31
N ASP A 603 -8.22 -17.54 -28.19
CA ASP A 603 -9.31 -16.84 -27.53
C ASP A 603 -8.73 -15.72 -26.65
N VAL A 604 -9.62 -14.97 -25.99
CA VAL A 604 -9.25 -13.81 -25.17
C VAL A 604 -8.48 -14.16 -23.89
N ASP A 605 -8.47 -15.43 -23.42
CA ASP A 605 -7.66 -15.81 -22.24
C ASP A 605 -6.16 -15.76 -22.54
N GLU A 606 -5.76 -15.91 -23.80
CA GLU A 606 -4.37 -15.83 -24.22
C GLU A 606 -3.86 -14.38 -24.34
N LEU A 607 -4.75 -13.37 -24.31
CA LEU A 607 -4.40 -11.98 -24.63
C LEU A 607 -3.39 -11.37 -23.67
N ALA A 608 -3.51 -11.57 -22.36
CA ALA A 608 -2.59 -10.98 -21.39
C ALA A 608 -1.15 -11.45 -21.60
N SER A 609 -0.94 -12.77 -21.73
CA SER A 609 0.38 -13.34 -21.98
C SER A 609 0.90 -13.02 -23.38
N TYR A 610 0.02 -13.04 -24.40
CA TYR A 610 0.37 -12.59 -25.76
C TYR A 610 0.88 -11.15 -25.74
N PHE A 611 0.17 -10.25 -25.06
CA PHE A 611 0.53 -8.85 -25.01
C PHE A 611 1.85 -8.62 -24.26
N ALA A 612 2.09 -9.32 -23.16
CA ALA A 612 3.37 -9.30 -22.47
C ALA A 612 4.52 -9.74 -23.40
N ILE A 613 4.31 -10.79 -24.21
CA ILE A 613 5.31 -11.23 -25.21
C ILE A 613 5.56 -10.14 -26.25
N GLU A 614 4.53 -9.49 -26.78
CA GLU A 614 4.68 -8.38 -27.74
C GLU A 614 5.39 -7.17 -27.11
N VAL A 615 5.03 -6.77 -25.90
CA VAL A 615 5.68 -5.67 -25.19
C VAL A 615 7.14 -5.99 -24.87
N SER A 616 7.48 -7.25 -24.59
CA SER A 616 8.88 -7.65 -24.40
C SER A 616 9.76 -7.36 -25.62
N LYS A 617 9.19 -7.37 -26.84
CA LYS A 617 9.91 -6.98 -28.06
C LYS A 617 10.21 -5.49 -28.08
N ILE A 618 9.25 -4.66 -27.64
CA ILE A 618 9.41 -3.21 -27.50
C ILE A 618 10.48 -2.92 -26.44
N VAL A 619 10.37 -3.53 -25.27
CA VAL A 619 11.35 -3.43 -24.16
C VAL A 619 12.75 -3.78 -24.64
N ASN A 620 12.92 -4.91 -25.33
CA ASN A 620 14.21 -5.34 -25.87
C ASN A 620 14.73 -4.41 -26.99
N ALA A 621 13.86 -3.84 -27.82
CA ALA A 621 14.24 -2.88 -28.86
C ALA A 621 14.81 -1.57 -28.28
N HIS A 622 14.36 -1.18 -27.07
CA HIS A 622 14.94 -0.06 -26.30
C HIS A 622 16.22 -0.44 -25.54
N GLY A 623 16.75 -1.66 -25.72
CA GLY A 623 17.98 -2.12 -25.10
C GLY A 623 17.84 -2.58 -23.64
N ILE A 624 16.61 -2.73 -23.15
CA ILE A 624 16.32 -3.21 -21.80
C ILE A 624 16.38 -4.75 -21.81
N SER A 625 17.20 -5.32 -20.94
CA SER A 625 17.53 -6.76 -21.01
C SER A 625 16.60 -7.68 -20.23
N THR A 626 15.81 -7.13 -19.31
CA THR A 626 14.92 -7.88 -18.42
C THR A 626 13.52 -7.28 -18.45
N MET A 627 12.51 -8.13 -18.54
CA MET A 627 11.13 -7.75 -18.28
C MET A 627 10.66 -8.44 -16.99
N GLN A 628 9.98 -7.70 -16.13
CA GLN A 628 9.40 -8.17 -14.87
C GLN A 628 7.88 -8.07 -14.93
N VAL A 629 7.18 -9.03 -14.34
CA VAL A 629 5.72 -9.17 -14.45
C VAL A 629 5.16 -9.80 -13.17
N TRP A 630 3.96 -9.43 -12.73
CA TRP A 630 3.19 -10.24 -11.78
C TRP A 630 2.86 -11.59 -12.42
N GLN A 631 2.97 -12.70 -11.68
CA GLN A 631 3.04 -14.02 -12.34
C GLN A 631 1.81 -14.36 -13.19
N ASP A 632 0.63 -13.87 -12.81
CA ASP A 632 -0.62 -14.21 -13.45
C ASP A 632 -0.75 -13.68 -14.89
N GLY A 633 -0.12 -12.55 -15.23
CA GLY A 633 -0.04 -12.04 -16.60
C GLY A 633 0.67 -13.01 -17.56
N LEU A 634 1.46 -13.95 -17.03
CA LEU A 634 2.24 -14.91 -17.81
C LEU A 634 1.70 -16.34 -17.77
N LYS A 635 0.51 -16.57 -17.21
CA LYS A 635 -0.06 -17.92 -17.04
C LYS A 635 -0.16 -18.72 -18.33
N GLN A 636 -0.42 -18.08 -19.48
CA GLN A 636 -0.54 -18.75 -20.78
C GLN A 636 0.78 -18.80 -21.57
N ALA A 637 1.84 -18.14 -21.09
CA ALA A 637 3.17 -18.26 -21.69
C ALA A 637 3.78 -19.64 -21.39
N LYS A 638 4.45 -20.25 -22.37
CA LYS A 638 5.03 -21.60 -22.23
C LYS A 638 6.24 -21.54 -21.30
N SER A 639 7.10 -20.54 -21.48
CA SER A 639 8.31 -20.36 -20.68
C SER A 639 8.91 -18.97 -20.85
N ALA A 640 9.92 -18.64 -20.04
CA ALA A 640 10.69 -17.40 -20.19
C ALA A 640 11.36 -17.25 -21.58
N LYS A 641 11.47 -18.34 -22.37
CA LYS A 641 12.05 -18.32 -23.73
C LYS A 641 11.13 -17.71 -24.79
N ASP A 642 9.84 -17.52 -24.48
CA ASP A 642 8.89 -16.93 -25.43
C ASP A 642 9.08 -15.40 -25.56
N PHE A 643 9.82 -14.79 -24.62
CA PHE A 643 10.02 -13.35 -24.54
C PHE A 643 11.30 -12.92 -25.27
N ALA A 644 11.29 -11.70 -25.80
CA ALA A 644 12.44 -11.15 -26.52
C ALA A 644 13.57 -10.66 -25.60
N THR A 645 13.25 -10.32 -24.34
CA THR A 645 14.25 -9.93 -23.34
C THR A 645 15.13 -11.12 -22.95
N LYS A 646 16.39 -10.86 -22.59
CA LYS A 646 17.35 -11.90 -22.21
C LYS A 646 16.93 -12.64 -20.94
N GLN A 647 16.22 -11.96 -20.05
CA GLN A 647 15.71 -12.49 -18.79
C GLN A 647 14.25 -12.09 -18.62
N VAL A 648 13.50 -12.94 -17.92
CA VAL A 648 12.16 -12.64 -17.46
C VAL A 648 12.09 -12.96 -15.98
N THR A 649 11.73 -11.96 -15.19
CA THR A 649 11.52 -12.06 -13.75
C THR A 649 10.03 -12.07 -13.45
N VAL A 650 9.62 -12.80 -12.42
CA VAL A 650 8.23 -12.78 -11.95
C VAL A 650 8.16 -12.39 -10.49
N ASN A 651 7.32 -11.42 -10.16
CA ASN A 651 6.89 -11.20 -8.79
C ASN A 651 5.88 -12.30 -8.47
N PHE A 652 6.28 -13.26 -7.62
CA PHE A 652 5.44 -14.38 -7.22
C PHE A 652 4.60 -14.02 -5.99
N TRP A 653 3.29 -13.85 -6.18
CA TRP A 653 2.36 -13.31 -5.18
C TRP A 653 1.26 -14.29 -4.73
N ASP A 654 1.37 -15.59 -5.02
CA ASP A 654 0.45 -16.56 -4.41
C ASP A 654 0.73 -16.69 -2.90
N THR A 655 -0.32 -16.82 -2.09
CA THR A 655 -0.20 -17.17 -0.65
C THR A 655 0.23 -18.62 -0.49
N LEU A 656 0.99 -18.91 0.57
CA LEU A 656 1.47 -20.26 0.82
C LEU A 656 0.32 -21.22 1.14
N TYR A 657 -0.62 -20.83 2.02
CA TYR A 657 -1.71 -21.72 2.46
C TYR A 657 -2.72 -22.07 1.35
N TRP A 658 -2.68 -21.38 0.19
CA TRP A 658 -3.38 -21.76 -1.04
C TRP A 658 -2.48 -22.41 -2.09
N GLY A 659 -1.41 -23.08 -1.67
CA GLY A 659 -0.56 -23.89 -2.55
C GLY A 659 0.60 -23.11 -3.18
N GLY A 660 0.82 -21.84 -2.80
CA GLY A 660 1.94 -21.05 -3.28
C GLY A 660 3.31 -21.71 -3.04
N TYR A 661 3.43 -22.52 -1.98
CA TYR A 661 4.62 -23.30 -1.68
C TYR A 661 5.00 -24.34 -2.76
N ASP A 662 4.06 -24.71 -3.65
CA ASP A 662 4.27 -25.67 -4.73
C ASP A 662 4.15 -25.03 -6.13
N SER A 663 3.25 -24.05 -6.32
CA SER A 663 3.11 -23.35 -7.61
C SER A 663 4.34 -22.53 -7.96
N VAL A 664 5.08 -22.02 -6.96
CA VAL A 664 6.34 -21.27 -7.15
C VAL A 664 7.37 -22.06 -7.98
N ASN A 665 7.40 -23.39 -7.81
CA ASN A 665 8.37 -24.25 -8.47
C ASN A 665 8.20 -24.22 -9.98
N ASP A 666 6.97 -24.15 -10.48
CA ASP A 666 6.68 -24.17 -11.91
C ASP A 666 7.26 -22.94 -12.61
N TRP A 667 7.23 -21.77 -11.97
CA TRP A 667 7.81 -20.54 -12.49
C TRP A 667 9.32 -20.68 -12.67
N ALA A 668 10.01 -21.11 -11.62
CA ALA A 668 11.45 -21.30 -11.70
C ALA A 668 11.85 -22.39 -12.71
N ASN A 669 11.08 -23.48 -12.78
CA ASN A 669 11.33 -24.59 -13.72
C ASN A 669 11.03 -24.23 -15.19
N LYS A 670 10.14 -23.24 -15.43
CA LYS A 670 9.91 -22.63 -16.74
C LYS A 670 10.96 -21.57 -17.13
N GLY A 671 12.00 -21.40 -16.31
CA GLY A 671 13.13 -20.50 -16.60
C GLY A 671 12.93 -19.05 -16.17
N TYR A 672 11.83 -18.73 -15.48
CA TYR A 672 11.64 -17.41 -14.89
C TYR A 672 12.52 -17.24 -13.66
N ARG A 673 12.99 -16.01 -13.43
CA ARG A 673 13.67 -15.64 -12.19
C ARG A 673 12.63 -15.20 -11.16
N VAL A 674 12.43 -16.01 -10.12
CA VAL A 674 11.37 -15.78 -9.13
C VAL A 674 11.80 -14.75 -8.09
N ILE A 675 11.04 -13.65 -8.01
CA ILE A 675 11.09 -12.66 -6.93
C ILE A 675 9.93 -12.99 -5.98
N VAL A 676 10.26 -13.55 -4.81
CA VAL A 676 9.27 -13.96 -3.82
C VAL A 676 8.58 -12.71 -3.26
N SER A 677 7.26 -12.65 -3.43
CA SER A 677 6.41 -11.50 -3.09
C SER A 677 5.13 -11.97 -2.38
N SER A 678 5.20 -13.05 -1.59
CA SER A 678 4.01 -13.68 -1.00
C SER A 678 3.27 -12.75 -0.02
N PRO A 679 1.98 -12.44 -0.25
CA PRO A 679 1.25 -11.41 0.49
C PRO A 679 0.92 -11.79 1.93
N ASP A 680 0.93 -13.09 2.23
CA ASP A 680 0.81 -13.61 3.57
C ASP A 680 2.07 -13.38 4.44
N TYR A 681 3.12 -12.72 3.92
CA TYR A 681 4.30 -12.29 4.69
C TYR A 681 4.75 -10.87 4.37
N VAL A 682 4.97 -10.56 3.09
CA VAL A 682 5.75 -9.38 2.68
C VAL A 682 4.91 -8.28 2.03
N TYR A 683 3.58 -8.36 2.13
CA TYR A 683 2.71 -7.22 1.84
C TYR A 683 2.63 -6.33 3.09
N LEU A 684 3.22 -5.15 2.95
CA LEU A 684 3.36 -4.09 3.92
C LEU A 684 2.15 -3.15 3.94
N ASP A 685 1.13 -3.40 3.13
CA ASP A 685 -0.21 -2.82 3.26
C ASP A 685 -1.11 -3.62 4.23
N MET A 686 -0.65 -4.81 4.66
CA MET A 686 -1.35 -5.64 5.65
C MET A 686 -1.14 -5.11 7.08
N PRO A 687 -2.04 -5.38 8.04
CA PRO A 687 -1.97 -4.81 9.38
C PRO A 687 -0.77 -5.39 10.13
N TYR A 688 -0.23 -4.66 11.11
CA TYR A 688 0.82 -5.23 11.96
C TYR A 688 0.28 -6.27 12.94
N GLU A 689 -0.97 -6.13 13.37
CA GLU A 689 -1.57 -7.05 14.32
C GLU A 689 -3.08 -7.16 14.12
N VAL A 690 -3.67 -8.23 14.65
CA VAL A 690 -5.12 -8.43 14.62
C VAL A 690 -5.78 -7.55 15.66
N HIS A 691 -6.04 -6.30 15.28
CA HIS A 691 -6.77 -5.34 16.09
C HIS A 691 -7.54 -4.38 15.18
N PRO A 692 -8.86 -4.17 15.35
CA PRO A 692 -9.67 -3.34 14.46
C PRO A 692 -9.17 -1.91 14.22
N LYS A 693 -8.40 -1.35 15.15
CA LYS A 693 -7.81 0.00 15.03
C LYS A 693 -6.47 0.04 14.28
N GLU A 694 -5.94 -1.09 13.83
CA GLU A 694 -4.80 -1.10 12.91
C GLU A 694 -5.21 -0.69 11.50
N ARG A 695 -4.23 -0.19 10.76
CA ARG A 695 -4.37 0.18 9.34
C ARG A 695 -3.99 -0.99 8.45
N GLY A 696 -4.73 -1.16 7.35
CA GLY A 696 -4.34 -2.01 6.25
C GLY A 696 -5.50 -2.74 5.58
N TYR A 697 -5.21 -3.27 4.39
CA TYR A 697 -6.00 -4.37 3.81
C TYR A 697 -5.61 -5.70 4.45
N TYR A 698 -6.35 -6.77 4.21
CA TYR A 698 -6.14 -8.03 4.95
C TYR A 698 -6.67 -9.27 4.19
N TRP A 699 -6.71 -9.19 2.86
CA TRP A 699 -7.29 -10.24 2.02
C TRP A 699 -6.48 -11.57 2.09
N ALA A 700 -5.15 -11.46 2.18
CA ALA A 700 -4.22 -12.59 2.17
C ALA A 700 -3.85 -13.09 3.57
N THR A 701 -3.83 -12.21 4.56
CA THR A 701 -3.50 -12.58 5.94
C THR A 701 -3.99 -11.51 6.89
N ARG A 702 -4.19 -11.88 8.16
CA ARG A 702 -4.73 -10.97 9.15
C ARG A 702 -3.71 -10.00 9.72
N PHE A 703 -2.43 -10.34 9.67
CA PHE A 703 -1.34 -9.46 10.08
C PHE A 703 0.03 -9.89 9.52
N ASN A 704 0.94 -8.93 9.37
CA ASN A 704 2.37 -9.08 9.03
C ASN A 704 3.22 -8.17 9.94
N ASP A 705 3.49 -8.59 11.18
CA ASP A 705 4.40 -7.86 12.06
C ASP A 705 5.87 -8.12 11.74
N GLU A 706 6.74 -7.45 12.48
CA GLU A 706 8.19 -7.58 12.37
C GLU A 706 8.66 -9.03 12.56
N ALA A 707 8.08 -9.74 13.54
CA ALA A 707 8.44 -11.12 13.87
C ALA A 707 8.04 -12.12 12.77
N LYS A 708 6.86 -11.94 12.17
CA LYS A 708 6.37 -12.79 11.08
C LYS A 708 7.18 -12.61 9.80
N ILE A 709 7.51 -11.36 9.44
CA ILE A 709 8.39 -11.09 8.30
C ILE A 709 9.78 -11.66 8.54
N PHE A 710 10.32 -11.52 9.75
CA PHE A 710 11.61 -12.11 10.11
C PHE A 710 11.56 -13.64 9.97
N SER A 711 10.51 -14.28 10.45
CA SER A 711 10.37 -15.75 10.44
C SER A 711 10.17 -16.35 9.04
N PHE A 712 9.91 -15.53 8.02
CA PHE A 712 9.69 -16.00 6.66
C PHE A 712 10.94 -16.66 6.07
N ALA A 713 10.80 -17.84 5.48
CA ALA A 713 11.86 -18.54 4.75
C ALA A 713 11.57 -18.55 3.24
N PRO A 714 12.01 -17.52 2.49
CA PRO A 714 11.63 -17.35 1.08
C PRO A 714 12.21 -18.41 0.14
N ASN A 715 13.30 -19.09 0.54
CA ASN A 715 13.97 -20.08 -0.31
C ASN A 715 13.60 -21.55 0.01
N ASN A 716 12.69 -21.76 0.97
CA ASN A 716 12.13 -23.06 1.33
C ASN A 716 10.67 -22.87 1.76
N MET A 717 9.80 -22.50 0.82
CA MET A 717 8.42 -22.11 1.12
C MET A 717 7.62 -23.11 1.98
N PRO A 718 7.75 -24.44 1.81
CA PRO A 718 7.03 -25.40 2.64
C PRO A 718 7.31 -25.28 4.15
N GLN A 719 8.52 -24.91 4.57
CA GLN A 719 8.84 -24.88 6.01
C GLN A 719 8.01 -23.88 6.81
N ASN A 720 7.45 -22.87 6.13
CA ASN A 720 6.68 -21.83 6.79
C ASN A 720 5.39 -22.36 7.43
N ALA A 721 4.92 -23.55 7.03
CA ALA A 721 3.80 -24.24 7.68
C ALA A 721 4.04 -24.53 9.18
N GLU A 722 5.29 -24.72 9.62
CA GLU A 722 5.63 -24.94 11.04
C GLU A 722 5.81 -23.63 11.83
N THR A 723 5.98 -22.50 11.15
CA THR A 723 6.38 -21.21 11.77
C THR A 723 5.34 -20.11 11.59
N SER A 724 4.18 -20.44 11.04
CA SER A 724 3.11 -19.48 10.78
C SER A 724 1.74 -20.16 10.78
N VAL A 725 0.71 -19.34 10.60
CA VAL A 725 -0.69 -19.74 10.44
C VAL A 725 -1.27 -19.04 9.21
N ASP A 726 -2.37 -19.59 8.69
CA ASP A 726 -3.09 -19.02 7.54
C ASP A 726 -3.84 -17.72 7.91
N ARG A 727 -4.60 -17.18 6.94
CA ARG A 727 -5.36 -15.93 7.14
C ARG A 727 -6.41 -15.98 8.25
N ASP A 728 -6.82 -17.17 8.67
CA ASP A 728 -7.83 -17.43 9.70
C ASP A 728 -7.20 -17.96 11.00
N GLY A 729 -5.87 -17.91 11.12
CA GLY A 729 -5.17 -18.36 12.32
C GLY A 729 -5.02 -19.88 12.42
N ASN A 730 -5.31 -20.63 11.35
CA ASN A 730 -5.18 -22.08 11.35
C ASN A 730 -3.77 -22.52 10.97
N HIS A 731 -3.36 -23.67 11.50
CA HIS A 731 -2.24 -24.41 10.93
C HIS A 731 -2.59 -24.88 9.51
N PHE A 732 -1.59 -24.86 8.63
CA PHE A 732 -1.68 -25.44 7.29
C PHE A 732 -0.56 -26.46 7.09
N ASN A 733 -0.69 -27.23 6.01
CA ASN A 733 0.32 -28.19 5.59
C ASN A 733 0.94 -27.73 4.28
N ALA A 734 2.22 -28.01 4.08
CA ALA A 734 2.91 -27.63 2.87
C ALA A 734 3.96 -28.67 2.48
N HIS A 735 3.98 -29.01 1.19
CA HIS A 735 5.00 -29.86 0.57
C HIS A 735 5.06 -29.56 -0.92
N SER A 736 6.19 -29.88 -1.56
CA SER A 736 6.26 -29.91 -3.02
C SER A 736 7.07 -31.11 -3.47
N ASN A 737 6.58 -31.79 -4.50
CA ASN A 737 7.30 -32.85 -5.19
C ASN A 737 8.06 -32.34 -6.41
N LYS A 738 8.11 -31.02 -6.62
CA LYS A 738 8.74 -30.40 -7.79
C LYS A 738 10.19 -30.03 -7.47
N ARG A 739 11.00 -29.88 -8.52
CA ARG A 739 12.35 -29.31 -8.38
C ARG A 739 12.26 -27.83 -7.97
N TRP A 740 13.14 -27.38 -7.08
CA TRP A 740 13.30 -25.97 -6.74
C TRP A 740 14.76 -25.54 -6.97
N PRO A 741 15.05 -24.72 -8.00
CA PRO A 741 16.40 -24.24 -8.25
C PRO A 741 16.81 -23.05 -7.34
N GLY A 742 15.87 -22.45 -6.60
CA GLY A 742 16.10 -21.31 -5.72
C GLY A 742 15.45 -20.02 -6.22
N ALA A 743 15.15 -19.11 -5.28
CA ALA A 743 14.65 -17.77 -5.56
C ALA A 743 15.77 -16.87 -6.11
N TYR A 744 15.39 -15.94 -6.98
CA TYR A 744 16.27 -14.85 -7.43
C TYR A 744 16.33 -13.71 -6.41
N GLY A 745 15.24 -13.50 -5.67
CA GLY A 745 15.15 -12.52 -4.61
C GLY A 745 13.84 -12.51 -3.86
N VAL A 746 13.67 -11.50 -3.02
CA VAL A 746 12.45 -11.20 -2.24
C VAL A 746 12.14 -9.71 -2.35
N SER A 747 10.85 -9.37 -2.33
CA SER A 747 10.35 -8.00 -2.39
C SER A 747 9.25 -7.79 -1.36
N GLY A 748 9.29 -6.64 -0.66
CA GLY A 748 8.20 -6.19 0.19
C GLY A 748 7.36 -5.12 -0.50
N GLN A 749 6.03 -5.25 -0.43
CA GLN A 749 5.09 -4.42 -1.20
C GLN A 749 4.33 -3.48 -0.28
N LEU A 750 4.45 -2.17 -0.47
CA LEU A 750 3.46 -1.25 0.06
C LEU A 750 2.50 -0.84 -1.05
N TRP A 751 1.33 -1.48 -1.08
CA TRP A 751 0.15 -0.97 -1.78
C TRP A 751 -0.52 0.17 -1.00
N SER A 752 -1.26 1.05 -1.67
CA SER A 752 -1.61 2.36 -1.11
C SER A 752 -3.10 2.68 -1.03
N GLU A 753 -4.02 1.70 -1.12
CA GLU A 753 -5.47 1.93 -1.07
C GLU A 753 -5.91 2.68 0.20
N THR A 754 -5.39 2.24 1.35
CA THR A 754 -5.68 2.84 2.67
C THR A 754 -4.51 3.63 3.23
N VAL A 755 -3.50 3.97 2.41
CA VAL A 755 -2.29 4.67 2.85
C VAL A 755 -2.27 6.06 2.20
N ARG A 756 -3.09 6.96 2.72
CA ARG A 756 -3.42 8.25 2.09
C ARG A 756 -2.42 9.37 2.32
N THR A 757 -1.40 9.16 3.16
CA THR A 757 -0.42 10.19 3.52
C THR A 757 0.97 9.59 3.65
N ASP A 758 2.00 10.42 3.52
CA ASP A 758 3.40 10.00 3.70
C ASP A 758 3.67 9.44 5.11
N ASP A 759 3.04 9.99 6.15
CA ASP A 759 3.16 9.46 7.51
C ASP A 759 2.55 8.06 7.64
N GLN A 760 1.43 7.81 6.95
CA GLN A 760 0.83 6.47 6.90
C GLN A 760 1.71 5.50 6.11
N MET A 761 2.36 5.96 5.02
CA MET A 761 3.33 5.17 4.27
C MET A 761 4.49 4.75 5.18
N GLU A 762 5.06 5.69 5.94
CA GLU A 762 6.15 5.41 6.86
C GLU A 762 5.70 4.50 8.02
N TYR A 763 4.50 4.69 8.55
CA TYR A 763 3.92 3.78 9.56
C TYR A 763 3.85 2.34 9.05
N MET A 764 3.36 2.16 7.82
CA MET A 764 3.17 0.85 7.21
C MET A 764 4.47 0.17 6.77
N ILE A 765 5.51 0.93 6.41
CA ILE A 765 6.82 0.38 6.04
C ILE A 765 7.69 0.07 7.26
N TYR A 766 7.69 0.94 8.28
CA TYR A 766 8.65 0.90 9.36
C TYR A 766 8.02 0.53 10.71
N PRO A 767 8.66 -0.32 11.52
CA PRO A 767 10.04 -0.82 11.36
C PRO A 767 10.16 -2.15 10.60
N ARG A 768 9.08 -2.72 10.05
CA ARG A 768 9.12 -4.04 9.40
C ARG A 768 9.92 -4.11 8.08
N LEU A 769 10.38 -2.99 7.55
CA LEU A 769 11.41 -2.96 6.51
C LEU A 769 12.73 -3.61 6.95
N LEU A 770 13.09 -3.51 8.24
CA LEU A 770 14.33 -4.06 8.78
C LEU A 770 14.36 -5.60 8.72
N PRO A 771 13.36 -6.35 9.21
CA PRO A 771 13.32 -7.79 9.05
C PRO A 771 13.20 -8.25 7.58
N LEU A 772 12.54 -7.47 6.70
CA LEU A 772 12.58 -7.73 5.26
C LEU A 772 14.01 -7.65 4.73
N ALA A 773 14.74 -6.59 5.07
CA ALA A 773 16.13 -6.41 4.66
C ALA A 773 17.05 -7.51 5.23
N GLU A 774 16.81 -7.93 6.47
CA GLU A 774 17.49 -9.07 7.08
C GLU A 774 17.29 -10.34 6.26
N ARG A 775 16.04 -10.71 5.97
CA ARG A 775 15.74 -11.95 5.25
C ARG A 775 16.15 -11.91 3.78
N ALA A 776 16.20 -10.71 3.18
CA ALA A 776 16.68 -10.49 1.83
C ALA A 776 18.21 -10.60 1.71
N TRP A 777 18.95 -10.30 2.77
CA TRP A 777 20.42 -10.34 2.80
C TRP A 777 20.97 -11.65 3.37
N HIS A 778 20.47 -12.06 4.53
CA HIS A 778 20.97 -13.14 5.36
C HIS A 778 20.12 -14.40 5.21
N GLN A 779 20.78 -15.56 5.07
CA GLN A 779 20.14 -16.86 5.23
C GLN A 779 20.45 -17.36 6.63
N ALA A 780 19.44 -17.36 7.49
CA ALA A 780 19.60 -17.79 8.86
C ALA A 780 19.80 -19.31 8.96
N ARG A 781 20.38 -19.76 10.08
CA ARG A 781 20.68 -21.19 10.29
C ARG A 781 19.44 -22.07 10.42
N TRP A 782 18.33 -21.50 10.90
CA TRP A 782 17.03 -22.18 11.00
C TRP A 782 16.31 -22.26 9.64
N GLU A 783 16.76 -21.51 8.62
CA GLU A 783 16.26 -21.65 7.25
C GLU A 783 16.85 -22.91 6.60
N GLN A 784 16.05 -23.97 6.56
CA GLN A 784 16.47 -25.24 6.03
C GLN A 784 16.62 -25.18 4.50
N ASN A 785 17.53 -25.99 3.96
CA ASN A 785 17.55 -26.22 2.52
C ASN A 785 16.26 -26.93 2.11
N TYR A 786 15.69 -26.52 0.97
CA TYR A 786 14.54 -27.19 0.37
C TYR A 786 14.81 -28.69 0.15
N GLN A 787 13.81 -29.51 0.47
CA GLN A 787 13.85 -30.96 0.27
C GLN A 787 12.58 -31.40 -0.44
N GLN A 788 12.72 -31.93 -1.65
CA GLN A 788 11.62 -32.42 -2.46
C GLN A 788 10.88 -33.56 -1.72
N GLY A 789 9.56 -33.46 -1.67
CA GLY A 789 8.67 -34.42 -1.00
C GLY A 789 8.60 -34.29 0.52
N ARG A 790 9.38 -33.40 1.15
CA ARG A 790 9.24 -33.14 2.59
C ARG A 790 7.94 -32.39 2.85
N GLU A 791 7.11 -32.96 3.72
CA GLU A 791 5.85 -32.37 4.17
C GLU A 791 5.99 -31.78 5.56
N TYR A 792 5.73 -30.48 5.67
CA TYR A 792 5.65 -29.74 6.92
C TYR A 792 4.17 -29.59 7.27
N LYS A 793 3.81 -29.89 8.52
CA LYS A 793 2.45 -29.83 9.05
C LYS A 793 2.44 -28.97 10.30
N GLY A 794 1.81 -27.80 10.22
CA GLY A 794 1.75 -26.88 11.36
C GLY A 794 1.20 -27.56 12.61
N GLY A 795 1.87 -27.38 13.74
CA GLY A 795 1.52 -28.00 15.03
C GLY A 795 1.75 -29.51 15.13
N ILE A 796 2.24 -30.19 14.08
CA ILE A 796 2.43 -31.65 14.04
C ILE A 796 3.89 -32.02 13.80
N THR A 797 4.53 -31.46 12.78
CA THR A 797 5.95 -31.72 12.50
C THR A 797 6.82 -30.67 13.20
N HIS A 798 8.08 -31.05 13.47
CA HIS A 798 9.06 -30.22 14.18
C HIS A 798 10.42 -30.31 13.47
N TYR A 799 10.42 -30.09 12.16
CA TYR A 799 11.66 -30.08 11.39
C TYR A 799 12.43 -28.79 11.54
N VAL A 800 11.73 -27.65 11.64
CA VAL A 800 12.34 -26.33 11.82
C VAL A 800 12.83 -26.19 13.26
N ASP A 801 14.06 -25.72 13.43
CA ASP A 801 14.59 -25.37 14.75
C ASP A 801 13.99 -24.02 15.20
N THR A 802 12.80 -24.10 15.79
CA THR A 802 12.05 -22.92 16.26
C THR A 802 12.70 -22.27 17.47
N THR A 803 13.52 -22.98 18.23
CA THR A 803 14.29 -22.40 19.34
C THR A 803 15.40 -21.50 18.78
N LEU A 804 16.09 -21.95 17.74
CA LEU A 804 17.08 -21.13 17.06
C LEU A 804 16.46 -19.92 16.36
N LEU A 805 15.31 -20.09 15.71
CA LEU A 805 14.52 -18.97 15.17
C LEU A 805 14.17 -17.96 16.26
N GLN A 806 13.66 -18.43 17.41
CA GLN A 806 13.28 -17.56 18.51
C GLN A 806 14.45 -16.76 19.05
N HIS A 807 15.60 -17.38 19.31
CA HIS A 807 16.79 -16.66 19.78
C HIS A 807 17.35 -15.66 18.76
N ASP A 808 17.22 -15.99 17.47
CA ASP A 808 17.61 -15.09 16.38
C ASP A 808 16.69 -13.85 16.34
N TRP A 809 15.38 -14.07 16.45
CA TRP A 809 14.39 -13.00 16.57
C TRP A 809 14.58 -12.16 17.83
N GLU A 810 14.82 -12.78 18.99
CA GLU A 810 15.09 -12.08 20.25
C GLU A 810 16.25 -11.09 20.10
N ARG A 811 17.38 -11.55 19.54
CA ARG A 811 18.53 -10.68 19.25
C ARG A 811 18.13 -9.54 18.33
N PHE A 812 17.41 -9.83 17.25
CA PHE A 812 17.05 -8.85 16.24
C PHE A 812 16.07 -7.80 16.77
N ALA A 813 15.02 -8.20 17.50
CA ALA A 813 14.03 -7.33 18.12
C ALA A 813 14.67 -6.37 19.13
N ASN A 814 15.64 -6.86 19.92
CA ASN A 814 16.42 -6.01 20.84
C ASN A 814 17.30 -5.01 20.09
N LEU A 815 17.95 -5.40 18.99
CA LEU A 815 18.73 -4.45 18.17
C LEU A 815 17.83 -3.36 17.55
N ILE A 816 16.62 -3.72 17.12
CA ILE A 816 15.64 -2.74 16.64
C ILE A 816 15.30 -1.77 17.78
N GLY A 817 14.77 -2.28 18.89
CA GLY A 817 14.25 -1.46 20.00
C GLY A 817 15.31 -0.62 20.71
N GLN A 818 16.53 -1.16 20.90
CA GLN A 818 17.61 -0.47 21.62
C GLN A 818 18.50 0.41 20.75
N ARG A 819 18.48 0.23 19.41
CA ARG A 819 19.44 0.93 18.53
C ARG A 819 18.83 1.50 17.26
N GLU A 820 18.12 0.70 16.47
CA GLU A 820 17.72 1.12 15.13
C GLU A 820 16.52 2.08 15.13
N LEU A 821 15.57 1.96 16.05
CA LEU A 821 14.44 2.91 16.14
C LEU A 821 14.91 4.35 16.42
N ALA A 822 15.93 4.50 17.26
CA ALA A 822 16.53 5.80 17.51
C ALA A 822 17.24 6.39 16.28
N LYS A 823 17.69 5.54 15.36
CA LYS A 823 18.20 6.01 14.06
C LYS A 823 17.06 6.54 13.20
N LEU A 824 15.92 5.83 13.16
CA LEU A 824 14.71 6.26 12.46
C LEU A 824 14.16 7.59 13.03
N ASP A 825 14.16 7.77 14.34
CA ASP A 825 13.79 9.05 14.98
C ASP A 825 14.70 10.20 14.53
N LYS A 826 16.03 9.99 14.53
CA LYS A 826 17.00 10.99 14.06
C LYS A 826 16.81 11.34 12.58
N ASP A 827 16.38 10.36 11.79
CA ASP A 827 16.06 10.51 10.37
C ASP A 827 14.61 11.01 10.12
N LYS A 828 13.87 11.32 11.19
CA LYS A 828 12.49 11.83 11.16
C LYS A 828 11.50 10.92 10.41
N ILE A 829 11.63 9.61 10.61
CA ILE A 829 10.71 8.62 10.02
C ILE A 829 9.55 8.35 10.97
N SER A 830 8.32 8.52 10.50
CA SER A 830 7.04 8.29 11.18
C SER A 830 6.67 6.79 11.30
N TYR A 831 7.60 5.97 11.79
CA TYR A 831 7.40 4.52 11.95
C TYR A 831 6.28 4.12 12.94
N ARG A 832 5.76 2.91 12.85
CA ARG A 832 4.81 2.38 13.84
C ARG A 832 5.48 2.13 15.18
N LEU A 833 4.95 2.72 16.25
CA LEU A 833 5.28 2.36 17.63
C LEU A 833 4.36 1.21 18.09
N PRO A 834 4.89 0.02 18.41
CA PRO A 834 4.05 -1.08 18.90
C PRO A 834 3.39 -0.70 20.22
N VAL A 835 2.11 -1.01 20.35
CA VAL A 835 1.41 -0.85 21.63
C VAL A 835 2.00 -1.84 22.64
N PRO A 836 2.17 -1.48 23.92
CA PRO A 836 2.65 -2.42 24.91
C PRO A 836 1.63 -3.54 25.18
N GLY A 837 2.13 -4.70 25.60
CA GLY A 837 1.32 -5.69 26.30
C GLY A 837 1.25 -5.33 27.78
N GLY A 838 0.14 -5.61 28.44
CA GLY A 838 0.02 -5.44 29.88
C GLY A 838 -1.07 -6.28 30.51
N ARG A 839 -0.85 -6.64 31.77
CA ARG A 839 -1.78 -7.40 32.62
C ARG A 839 -1.69 -6.94 34.08
N ILE A 840 -2.71 -7.22 34.87
CA ILE A 840 -2.72 -6.92 36.31
C ILE A 840 -2.71 -8.23 37.10
N VAL A 841 -1.67 -8.43 37.91
CA VAL A 841 -1.49 -9.62 38.73
C VAL A 841 -1.39 -9.19 40.19
N SER A 842 -2.33 -9.63 41.03
CA SER A 842 -2.37 -9.29 42.45
C SER A 842 -2.27 -7.77 42.73
N GLY A 843 -3.01 -6.96 41.95
CA GLY A 843 -3.02 -5.51 42.09
C GLY A 843 -1.76 -4.80 41.57
N THR A 844 -0.90 -5.49 40.83
CA THR A 844 0.33 -4.93 40.25
C THR A 844 0.29 -4.99 38.73
N LEU A 845 0.63 -3.89 38.05
CA LEU A 845 0.75 -3.88 36.60
C LEU A 845 2.05 -4.58 36.17
N GLU A 846 1.93 -5.55 35.27
CA GLU A 846 3.05 -6.07 34.47
C GLU A 846 2.89 -5.58 33.04
N ALA A 847 3.98 -5.14 32.40
CA ALA A 847 3.97 -4.70 31.02
C ALA A 847 5.22 -5.14 30.25
N ASN A 848 5.08 -5.38 28.95
CA ASN A 848 6.16 -5.73 28.03
C ASN A 848 5.89 -5.15 26.63
N ILE A 849 6.81 -5.36 25.68
CA ILE A 849 6.72 -4.79 24.34
C ILE A 849 7.39 -5.69 23.30
N ALA A 850 6.91 -5.64 22.05
CA ALA A 850 7.41 -6.49 20.97
C ALA A 850 8.87 -6.19 20.57
N LEU A 851 9.33 -4.96 20.82
CA LEU A 851 10.69 -4.49 20.51
C LEU A 851 11.36 -4.00 21.81
N PRO A 852 12.01 -4.90 22.57
CA PRO A 852 12.62 -4.54 23.84
C PRO A 852 13.65 -3.41 23.70
N GLY A 853 13.66 -2.50 24.68
CA GLY A 853 14.44 -1.25 24.64
C GLY A 853 13.57 0.00 24.51
N MET A 854 12.35 -0.15 24.00
CA MET A 854 11.37 0.93 23.95
C MET A 854 10.82 1.28 25.34
N VAL A 855 10.57 2.58 25.56
CA VAL A 855 9.94 3.07 26.78
C VAL A 855 8.44 2.76 26.74
N ILE A 856 7.95 2.17 27.82
CA ILE A 856 6.53 1.95 28.08
C ILE A 856 6.08 3.03 29.09
N GLN A 857 4.93 3.64 28.84
CA GLN A 857 4.26 4.52 29.78
C GLN A 857 2.90 3.97 30.18
N TYR A 858 2.50 4.27 31.41
CA TYR A 858 1.19 3.94 31.94
C TYR A 858 0.52 5.17 32.56
N SER A 859 -0.81 5.15 32.66
CA SER A 859 -1.62 6.19 33.26
C SER A 859 -2.67 5.59 34.18
N LEU A 860 -2.77 6.17 35.39
CA LEU A 860 -3.72 5.77 36.44
C LEU A 860 -4.92 6.73 36.55
N ASP A 861 -4.96 7.78 35.73
CA ASP A 861 -5.94 8.86 35.80
C ASP A 861 -6.64 9.09 34.45
N ASN A 862 -6.89 7.99 33.73
CA ASN A 862 -7.57 7.97 32.44
C ASN A 862 -6.82 8.69 31.31
N GLY A 863 -5.49 8.76 31.37
CA GLY A 863 -4.62 9.33 30.34
C GLY A 863 -4.27 10.80 30.54
N LYS A 864 -4.60 11.39 31.70
CA LYS A 864 -4.30 12.80 32.00
C LYS A 864 -2.81 12.99 32.33
N THR A 865 -2.23 12.08 33.09
CA THR A 865 -0.80 12.01 33.38
C THR A 865 -0.23 10.65 33.01
N TRP A 866 1.05 10.64 32.62
CA TRP A 866 1.76 9.46 32.15
C TRP A 866 3.06 9.29 32.94
N GLN A 867 3.35 8.06 33.33
CA GLN A 867 4.54 7.67 34.07
C GLN A 867 5.26 6.56 33.31
N ASP A 868 6.59 6.58 33.32
CA ASP A 868 7.39 5.53 32.71
C ASP A 868 7.28 4.24 33.54
N TYR A 869 7.04 3.13 32.86
CA TYR A 869 6.98 1.80 33.47
C TYR A 869 8.40 1.28 33.72
N ASN A 870 8.62 0.75 34.93
CA ASN A 870 9.86 0.07 35.30
C ASN A 870 9.53 -1.31 35.87
N ASP A 871 9.93 -2.38 35.17
CA ASP A 871 9.65 -3.75 35.59
C ASP A 871 10.29 -4.11 36.95
N ARG A 872 11.36 -3.41 37.37
CA ARG A 872 11.97 -3.59 38.70
C ARG A 872 11.19 -2.88 39.81
N GLN A 873 10.27 -1.98 39.46
CA GLN A 873 9.46 -1.18 40.38
C GLN A 873 8.02 -1.10 39.84
N ARG A 874 7.38 -2.27 39.74
CA ARG A 874 6.04 -2.37 39.15
C ARG A 874 5.01 -1.57 39.97
N PRO A 875 4.16 -0.76 39.31
CA PRO A 875 3.22 0.08 40.03
C PRO A 875 2.07 -0.76 40.58
N HIS A 876 1.68 -0.46 41.82
CA HIS A 876 0.43 -0.97 42.39
C HIS A 876 -0.74 -0.15 41.84
N VAL A 877 -1.79 -0.85 41.45
CA VAL A 877 -2.97 -0.27 40.78
C VAL A 877 -4.23 -0.80 41.46
N SER A 878 -5.32 -0.03 41.36
CA SER A 878 -6.62 -0.34 42.00
C SER A 878 -7.80 -0.24 41.03
N GLY A 879 -7.51 -0.08 39.74
CA GLY A 879 -8.48 0.03 38.66
C GLY A 879 -7.78 -0.09 37.31
N ASN A 880 -8.54 0.13 36.24
CA ASN A 880 -8.03 0.03 34.87
C ASN A 880 -6.84 0.96 34.65
N VAL A 881 -5.91 0.52 33.81
CA VAL A 881 -4.67 1.24 33.51
C VAL A 881 -4.57 1.47 32.02
N LYS A 882 -4.30 2.70 31.59
CA LYS A 882 -3.97 2.97 30.18
C LYS A 882 -2.49 2.80 29.94
N ILE A 883 -2.11 2.19 28.83
CA ILE A 883 -0.71 1.96 28.45
C ILE A 883 -0.43 2.47 27.04
N ARG A 884 0.80 2.93 26.80
CA ARG A 884 1.33 3.31 25.48
C ARG A 884 2.86 3.14 25.45
N SER A 885 3.46 3.06 24.27
CA SER A 885 4.90 3.17 24.11
C SER A 885 5.29 4.56 23.62
N VAL A 886 6.58 4.90 23.77
CA VAL A 886 7.14 6.20 23.41
C VAL A 886 8.29 6.01 22.42
N SER A 887 8.41 6.92 21.43
CA SER A 887 9.60 6.99 20.59
C SER A 887 10.85 7.27 21.42
N THR A 888 12.02 6.95 20.88
CA THR A 888 13.27 7.06 21.65
C THR A 888 13.67 8.52 21.91
N ASP A 889 13.13 9.46 21.13
CA ASP A 889 13.29 10.91 21.33
C ASP A 889 12.21 11.55 22.21
N GLY A 890 11.24 10.77 22.71
CA GLY A 890 10.19 11.22 23.63
C GLY A 890 9.03 11.99 22.98
N LYS A 891 8.98 12.12 21.64
CA LYS A 891 8.03 13.01 20.95
C LYS A 891 6.80 12.35 20.37
N ARG A 892 6.85 11.04 20.12
CA ARG A 892 5.76 10.26 19.53
C ARG A 892 5.34 9.15 20.46
N PHE A 893 4.07 8.74 20.31
CA PHE A 893 3.45 7.74 21.16
C PHE A 893 2.72 6.71 20.31
N SER A 894 2.68 5.46 20.75
CA SER A 894 1.72 4.50 20.19
C SER A 894 0.29 4.95 20.47
N ARG A 895 -0.69 4.31 19.82
CA ARG A 895 -2.06 4.39 20.32
C ARG A 895 -2.13 3.90 21.78
N ILE A 896 -3.18 4.34 22.47
CA ILE A 896 -3.44 4.01 23.88
C ILE A 896 -4.43 2.85 23.94
N ASP A 897 -4.05 1.79 24.66
CA ASP A 897 -4.95 0.69 25.01
C ASP A 897 -5.16 0.65 26.54
N GLU A 898 -6.22 -0.01 26.99
CA GLU A 898 -6.60 -0.15 28.41
C GLU A 898 -6.40 -1.58 28.92
N VAL A 899 -5.61 -1.74 29.98
CA VAL A 899 -5.47 -2.95 30.79
C VAL A 899 -6.59 -2.99 31.81
N LYS A 900 -7.38 -4.06 31.81
CA LYS A 900 -8.50 -4.22 32.73
C LYS A 900 -8.02 -4.80 34.07
N PHE A 901 -8.52 -4.25 35.17
CA PHE A 901 -8.22 -4.67 36.54
C PHE A 901 -8.91 -5.98 36.93
#